data_AF-A0A951HYW8-F1
#
_entry.id   AF-A0A951HYW8-F1
#
_cell.length_a   1.000
_cell.length_b   1.000
_cell.length_c   1.000
_cell.angle_alpha   90.00
_cell.angle_beta   90.00
_cell.angle_gamma   90.00
#
_symmetry.space_group_name_H-M   'P 1'
#
loop_
_entity.id
_entity.type
_entity.pdbx_description
1 polymer ?
#
loop_
_entity_poly.entity_id
_entity_poly.type
_entity_poly.pdbx_seq_one_letter_code
_entity_poly.pdbx_strand_id
1 'polypeptide(L)'
;YATILQSLLAAKGIESAPAIVRADTALWFPKVPSIMYFNHVILYLPSLQIYLDATNPNTPFGVLPLNEAGKQAFLGGAQTGVVSIPRGTPEENRINSEVKLSILADGGLKATSTASYQGRMELIFRPVFADVKPEVSSETVKLVLAAFGHKGTGRFVNVGNAHQTGEAFKLQAEFELTDEVKLPGPASLAIPAGLDFSDIGDLARLIAPEKRRTTLLAGAYHVTQQFSLAFPQGINVTTVPTGINFENAAGSYLSSYKNENGTVTIRRELVVKEDLYGPQEYPAFRELMMKCVEDAKAQLGYGPSKDYQPAEAAKVAASGSAPKREPADKELTLESLLSLAPEAEKLTPARAEQLEKQLESDPADIRTRALLLSYYGELPETDAKHQARLRHRKWLILNRPDVDLSLIGFLPSEGAEYEEVKAIWLEQTRLRKDEPELLFQASRFFREGEPELALQLLEQCQQLEPANYRWAGELGDLYASLAESKEGAEKSGLTTRALEQYEKAITLNKQERSHQRDRDRASLLRHAAETAFDAAQLEKAKSYATELLLEYGHDLTAYSYSDAAHYGNIIQGRIALREGDLAKAKEHLLIAGRTPKLAGRTFFLPDTNLVRELFARKERDAVLEYLQLCEGFYEHKRKLFQRWEQMIRKGQTPSFNLYE
;
A
#
# COMPACT_ATOMS: atom_id res chain seq x y z
N TYR A 1 -6.74 -14.34 -21.04
CA TYR A 1 -6.88 -15.46 -20.10
C TYR A 1 -8.15 -16.26 -20.30
N ALA A 2 -9.35 -15.65 -20.24
CA ALA A 2 -10.63 -16.36 -20.39
C ALA A 2 -10.74 -17.25 -21.65
N THR A 3 -10.35 -16.77 -22.83
CA THR A 3 -10.37 -17.57 -24.07
C THR A 3 -9.49 -18.82 -24.00
N ILE A 4 -8.33 -18.73 -23.33
CA ILE A 4 -7.42 -19.87 -23.14
C ILE A 4 -8.09 -20.90 -22.23
N LEU A 5 -8.62 -20.47 -21.09
CA LEU A 5 -9.32 -21.36 -20.16
C LEU A 5 -10.55 -22.01 -20.82
N GLN A 6 -11.34 -21.25 -21.56
CA GLN A 6 -12.49 -21.76 -22.32
C GLN A 6 -12.06 -22.84 -23.33
N SER A 7 -10.96 -22.62 -24.05
CA SER A 7 -10.43 -23.59 -25.01
C SER A 7 -9.96 -24.88 -24.32
N LEU A 8 -9.31 -24.76 -23.15
CA LEU A 8 -8.87 -25.91 -22.35
C LEU A 8 -10.05 -26.72 -21.80
N LEU A 9 -11.10 -26.03 -21.31
CA LEU A 9 -12.34 -26.66 -20.86
C LEU A 9 -13.03 -27.38 -22.02
N ALA A 10 -13.15 -26.73 -23.18
CA ALA A 10 -13.74 -27.32 -24.37
C ALA A 10 -12.96 -28.57 -24.84
N ALA A 11 -11.63 -28.56 -24.79
CA ALA A 11 -10.79 -29.73 -25.10
C ALA A 11 -11.01 -30.92 -24.16
N LYS A 12 -11.55 -30.67 -22.96
CA LYS A 12 -11.97 -31.69 -21.99
C LYS A 12 -13.47 -32.02 -22.06
N GLY A 13 -14.20 -31.45 -23.01
CA GLY A 13 -15.65 -31.64 -23.16
C GLY A 13 -16.47 -30.91 -22.10
N ILE A 14 -15.90 -29.89 -21.45
CA ILE A 14 -16.60 -29.06 -20.45
C ILE A 14 -17.12 -27.80 -21.15
N GLU A 15 -18.45 -27.65 -21.18
CA GLU A 15 -19.09 -26.47 -21.73
C GLU A 15 -18.83 -25.24 -20.84
N SER A 16 -18.53 -24.11 -21.47
CA SER A 16 -18.38 -22.82 -20.79
C SER A 16 -18.75 -21.66 -21.72
N ALA A 17 -19.31 -20.60 -21.14
CA ALA A 17 -19.78 -19.41 -21.83
C ALA A 17 -19.11 -18.15 -21.28
N PRO A 18 -18.66 -17.21 -22.12
CA PRO A 18 -18.11 -15.95 -21.63
C PRO A 18 -19.21 -15.10 -20.99
N ALA A 19 -18.98 -14.67 -19.75
CA ALA A 19 -19.80 -13.68 -19.06
C ALA A 19 -19.04 -12.35 -19.04
N ILE A 20 -19.56 -11.38 -19.77
CA ILE A 20 -18.95 -10.06 -19.94
C ILE A 20 -19.49 -9.15 -18.82
N VAL A 21 -18.62 -8.62 -17.99
CA VAL A 21 -18.99 -7.88 -16.76
C VAL A 21 -18.18 -6.59 -16.64
N ARG A 22 -18.64 -5.69 -15.78
CA ARG A 22 -17.83 -4.57 -15.31
C ARG A 22 -17.27 -4.90 -13.93
N ALA A 23 -15.96 -5.11 -13.81
CA ALA A 23 -15.26 -5.55 -12.61
C ALA A 23 -14.54 -4.41 -11.86
N ASP A 24 -15.16 -3.22 -11.74
CA ASP A 24 -14.68 -2.15 -10.85
C ASP A 24 -15.64 -1.98 -9.64
N THR A 25 -15.66 -0.84 -8.94
CA THR A 25 -16.61 -0.62 -7.82
C THR A 25 -17.96 -0.04 -8.26
N ALA A 26 -18.20 0.12 -9.57
CA ALA A 26 -19.49 0.61 -10.08
C ALA A 26 -20.59 -0.45 -9.91
N LEU A 27 -21.76 -0.02 -9.44
CA LEU A 27 -22.89 -0.89 -9.10
C LEU A 27 -24.12 -0.67 -10.00
N TRP A 28 -23.97 0.07 -11.11
CA TRP A 28 -25.05 0.31 -12.07
C TRP A 28 -24.87 -0.55 -13.31
N PHE A 29 -25.96 -0.92 -13.98
CA PHE A 29 -25.92 -1.60 -15.27
C PHE A 29 -26.65 -0.77 -16.34
N PRO A 30 -26.12 -0.62 -17.55
CA PRO A 30 -26.71 0.24 -18.57
C PRO A 30 -28.07 -0.26 -19.03
N LYS A 31 -29.04 0.65 -19.15
CA LYS A 31 -30.34 0.36 -19.78
C LYS A 31 -30.28 0.31 -21.30
N VAL A 32 -29.24 0.90 -21.89
CA VAL A 32 -29.00 0.96 -23.34
C VAL A 32 -27.68 0.23 -23.63
N PRO A 33 -27.61 -0.66 -24.63
CA PRO A 33 -26.37 -1.38 -24.94
C PRO A 33 -25.20 -0.43 -25.15
N SER A 34 -24.12 -0.65 -24.40
CA SER A 34 -22.85 0.09 -24.53
C SER A 34 -21.70 -0.87 -24.32
N ILE A 35 -20.88 -1.07 -25.35
CA ILE A 35 -19.70 -1.95 -25.26
C ILE A 35 -18.64 -1.38 -24.30
N MET A 36 -18.58 -0.05 -24.17
CA MET A 36 -17.63 0.65 -23.30
C MET A 36 -17.93 0.51 -21.80
N TYR A 37 -19.13 0.03 -21.44
CA TYR A 37 -19.47 -0.25 -20.05
C TYR A 37 -18.69 -1.44 -19.50
N PHE A 38 -18.55 -2.48 -20.31
CA PHE A 38 -17.87 -3.71 -19.93
C PHE A 38 -16.36 -3.51 -19.95
N ASN A 39 -15.68 -4.04 -18.94
CA ASN A 39 -14.22 -3.96 -18.84
C ASN A 39 -13.58 -5.31 -18.49
N HIS A 40 -14.39 -6.37 -18.32
CA HIS A 40 -13.90 -7.67 -17.88
C HIS A 40 -14.69 -8.83 -18.51
N VAL A 41 -14.05 -9.99 -18.62
CA VAL A 41 -14.68 -11.23 -19.13
C VAL A 41 -14.28 -12.41 -18.26
N ILE A 42 -15.27 -13.03 -17.64
CA ILE A 42 -15.14 -14.27 -16.85
C ILE A 42 -15.84 -15.43 -17.59
N LEU A 43 -15.73 -16.65 -17.09
CA LEU A 43 -16.38 -17.83 -17.69
C LEU A 43 -17.47 -18.37 -16.78
N TYR A 44 -18.67 -18.56 -17.33
CA TYR A 44 -19.74 -19.32 -16.71
C TYR A 44 -19.65 -20.80 -17.11
N LEU A 45 -19.73 -21.71 -16.14
CA LEU A 45 -19.72 -23.17 -16.35
C LEU A 45 -21.12 -23.73 -16.03
N PRO A 46 -21.97 -24.01 -17.03
CA PRO A 46 -23.36 -24.41 -16.81
C PRO A 46 -23.52 -25.70 -15.99
N SER A 47 -22.63 -26.68 -16.18
CA SER A 47 -22.69 -27.97 -15.49
C SER A 47 -22.50 -27.88 -13.98
N LEU A 48 -21.80 -26.84 -13.51
CA LEU A 48 -21.52 -26.57 -12.11
C LEU A 48 -22.27 -25.34 -11.57
N GLN A 49 -22.86 -24.54 -12.47
CA GLN A 49 -23.50 -23.27 -12.17
C GLN A 49 -22.58 -22.27 -11.44
N ILE A 50 -21.29 -22.32 -11.74
CA ILE A 50 -20.27 -21.42 -11.17
C ILE A 50 -19.70 -20.48 -12.22
N TYR A 51 -19.04 -19.44 -11.75
CA TYR A 51 -18.26 -18.51 -12.56
C TYR A 51 -16.79 -18.62 -12.20
N LEU A 52 -15.91 -18.48 -13.19
CA LEU A 52 -14.47 -18.55 -13.05
C LEU A 52 -13.83 -17.30 -13.64
N ASP A 53 -13.03 -16.61 -12.84
CA ASP A 53 -12.14 -15.57 -13.33
C ASP A 53 -10.72 -16.15 -13.55
N ALA A 54 -10.20 -15.97 -14.76
CA ALA A 54 -8.89 -16.44 -15.16
C ALA A 54 -7.81 -15.35 -15.11
N THR A 55 -8.15 -14.11 -14.72
CA THR A 55 -7.18 -13.01 -14.63
C THR A 55 -6.52 -12.90 -13.26
N ASN A 56 -7.16 -13.41 -12.20
CA ASN A 56 -6.59 -13.37 -10.86
C ASN A 56 -5.92 -14.72 -10.50
N PRO A 57 -4.57 -14.78 -10.48
CA PRO A 57 -3.86 -16.01 -10.13
C PRO A 57 -4.14 -16.42 -8.68
N ASN A 58 -4.01 -17.72 -8.38
CA ASN A 58 -4.22 -18.26 -7.03
C ASN A 58 -5.65 -18.10 -6.47
N THR A 59 -6.63 -17.80 -7.33
CA THR A 59 -8.05 -17.80 -6.98
C THR A 59 -8.56 -19.23 -6.78
N PRO A 60 -9.22 -19.55 -5.64
CA PRO A 60 -9.90 -20.83 -5.47
C PRO A 60 -10.97 -21.05 -6.55
N PHE A 61 -11.11 -22.31 -6.98
CA PHE A 61 -12.02 -22.65 -8.06
C PHE A 61 -13.48 -22.32 -7.68
N GLY A 62 -14.15 -21.52 -8.52
CA GLY A 62 -15.53 -21.07 -8.30
C GLY A 62 -15.68 -19.87 -7.37
N VAL A 63 -14.58 -19.32 -6.83
CA VAL A 63 -14.60 -18.09 -6.03
C VAL A 63 -14.38 -16.89 -6.93
N LEU A 64 -15.17 -15.83 -6.72
CA LEU A 64 -15.03 -14.56 -7.43
C LEU A 64 -14.64 -13.40 -6.49
N PRO A 65 -13.86 -12.44 -6.99
CA PRO A 65 -13.63 -11.15 -6.35
C PRO A 65 -14.92 -10.40 -6.00
N LEU A 66 -14.86 -9.53 -4.98
CA LEU A 66 -16.02 -8.76 -4.47
C LEU A 66 -16.56 -7.77 -5.51
N ASN A 67 -15.69 -7.26 -6.38
CA ASN A 67 -16.02 -6.35 -7.49
C ASN A 67 -16.72 -7.04 -8.67
N GLU A 68 -16.98 -8.35 -8.60
CA GLU A 68 -17.68 -9.13 -9.63
C GLU A 68 -18.92 -9.82 -9.07
N ALA A 69 -18.82 -10.38 -7.87
CA ALA A 69 -19.93 -11.06 -7.20
C ALA A 69 -21.15 -10.14 -7.06
N GLY A 70 -22.35 -10.70 -7.28
CA GLY A 70 -23.60 -9.95 -7.20
C GLY A 70 -23.89 -8.98 -8.34
N LYS A 71 -23.01 -8.83 -9.32
CA LYS A 71 -23.21 -7.91 -10.46
C LYS A 71 -24.00 -8.54 -11.60
N GLN A 72 -24.54 -7.67 -12.45
CA GLN A 72 -25.10 -8.07 -13.73
C GLN A 72 -23.99 -8.23 -14.78
N ALA A 73 -24.04 -9.33 -15.52
CA ALA A 73 -23.16 -9.63 -16.64
C ALA A 73 -23.98 -9.94 -17.89
N PHE A 74 -23.37 -9.79 -19.06
CA PHE A 74 -23.93 -10.24 -20.32
C PHE A 74 -23.31 -11.57 -20.72
N LEU A 75 -24.12 -12.62 -20.78
CA LEU A 75 -23.69 -13.95 -21.21
C LEU A 75 -23.62 -13.99 -22.74
N GLY A 76 -22.45 -14.35 -23.26
CA GLY A 76 -22.22 -14.61 -24.68
C GLY A 76 -22.26 -16.11 -25.00
N GLY A 77 -22.38 -16.44 -26.29
CA GLY A 77 -22.44 -17.83 -26.76
C GLY A 77 -23.84 -18.27 -27.15
N ALA A 78 -24.12 -19.58 -27.08
CA ALA A 78 -25.39 -20.17 -27.52
C ALA A 78 -26.58 -19.76 -26.64
N GLN A 79 -26.35 -19.62 -25.33
CA GLN A 79 -27.29 -18.99 -24.41
C GLN A 79 -26.82 -17.56 -24.15
N THR A 80 -27.65 -16.58 -24.51
CA THR A 80 -27.33 -15.16 -24.39
C THR A 80 -28.37 -14.40 -23.59
N GLY A 81 -27.93 -13.39 -22.85
CA GLY A 81 -28.81 -12.56 -22.05
C GLY A 81 -28.08 -11.90 -20.89
N VAL A 82 -28.79 -11.00 -20.21
CA VAL A 82 -28.30 -10.43 -18.95
C VAL A 82 -28.55 -11.44 -17.84
N VAL A 83 -27.48 -11.76 -17.10
CA VAL A 83 -27.49 -12.67 -15.96
C VAL A 83 -27.01 -11.95 -14.71
N SER A 84 -27.45 -12.41 -13.54
CA SER A 84 -26.91 -11.96 -12.26
C SER A 84 -25.90 -12.98 -11.77
N ILE A 85 -24.68 -12.51 -11.49
CA ILE A 85 -23.65 -13.30 -10.84
C ILE A 85 -24.07 -13.52 -9.38
N PRO A 86 -24.00 -14.75 -8.83
CA PRO A 86 -24.29 -15.01 -7.43
C PRO A 86 -23.46 -14.13 -6.48
N ARG A 87 -24.04 -13.79 -5.33
CA ARG A 87 -23.32 -13.15 -4.22
C ARG A 87 -22.61 -14.21 -3.39
N GLY A 88 -21.55 -13.81 -2.70
CA GLY A 88 -20.92 -14.68 -1.70
C GLY A 88 -21.72 -14.69 -0.41
N THR A 89 -21.52 -15.73 0.40
CA THR A 89 -22.14 -15.87 1.73
C THR A 89 -21.09 -15.79 2.84
N PRO A 90 -21.50 -15.49 4.09
CA PRO A 90 -20.59 -15.54 5.24
C PRO A 90 -19.96 -16.91 5.47
N GLU A 91 -20.69 -17.99 5.16
CA GLU A 91 -20.23 -19.37 5.34
C GLU A 91 -19.12 -19.76 4.34
N GLU A 92 -19.16 -19.20 3.14
CA GLU A 92 -18.12 -19.38 2.12
C GLU A 92 -16.88 -18.52 2.40
N ASN A 93 -17.07 -17.35 3.02
CA ASN A 93 -16.03 -16.35 3.24
C ASN A 93 -15.65 -16.26 4.72
N ARG A 94 -14.67 -17.07 5.14
CA ARG A 94 -14.33 -17.22 6.57
C ARG A 94 -12.92 -16.77 6.89
N ILE A 95 -12.78 -16.16 8.06
CA ILE A 95 -11.50 -15.95 8.74
C ILE A 95 -11.59 -16.59 10.12
N ASN A 96 -10.63 -17.46 10.44
CA ASN A 96 -10.46 -17.96 11.80
C ASN A 96 -9.06 -17.60 12.27
N SER A 97 -8.96 -17.00 13.45
CA SER A 97 -7.71 -16.56 14.06
C SER A 97 -7.61 -17.07 15.51
N GLU A 98 -6.47 -17.62 15.87
CA GLU A 98 -6.13 -17.95 17.25
C GLU A 98 -4.77 -17.35 17.60
N VAL A 99 -4.73 -16.56 18.68
CA VAL A 99 -3.51 -15.92 19.18
C VAL A 99 -3.28 -16.32 20.63
N LYS A 100 -2.12 -16.91 20.92
CA LYS A 100 -1.70 -17.26 22.28
C LYS A 100 -0.54 -16.37 22.68
N LEU A 101 -0.74 -15.60 23.74
CA LEU A 101 0.19 -14.59 24.25
C LEU A 101 0.62 -14.97 25.67
N SER A 102 1.90 -14.80 25.95
CA SER A 102 2.51 -14.96 27.28
C SER A 102 3.23 -13.68 27.65
N ILE A 103 2.76 -13.01 28.70
CA ILE A 103 3.39 -11.81 29.24
C ILE A 103 4.57 -12.25 30.11
N LEU A 104 5.74 -11.70 29.82
CA LEU A 104 6.99 -11.96 30.52
C LEU A 104 7.10 -11.08 31.77
N ALA A 105 7.96 -11.47 32.70
CA ALA A 105 8.16 -10.76 33.97
C ALA A 105 8.74 -9.34 33.80
N ASP A 106 9.42 -9.08 32.68
CA ASP A 106 9.97 -7.77 32.32
C ASP A 106 8.96 -6.85 31.59
N GLY A 107 7.73 -7.33 31.37
CA GLY A 107 6.69 -6.60 30.62
C GLY A 107 6.75 -6.82 29.10
N GLY A 108 7.70 -7.62 28.60
CA GLY A 108 7.69 -8.12 27.24
C GLY A 108 6.57 -9.13 27.02
N LEU A 109 6.29 -9.45 25.75
CA LEU A 109 5.26 -10.42 25.39
C LEU A 109 5.78 -11.36 24.32
N LYS A 110 5.52 -12.66 24.45
CA LYS A 110 5.72 -13.65 23.38
C LYS A 110 4.37 -14.15 22.89
N ALA A 111 4.24 -14.33 21.59
CA ALA A 111 3.00 -14.79 20.98
C ALA A 111 3.20 -15.79 19.85
N THR A 112 2.20 -16.66 19.71
CA THR A 112 1.98 -17.47 18.52
C THR A 112 0.62 -17.09 17.93
N SER A 113 0.56 -16.86 16.63
CA SER A 113 -0.68 -16.60 15.90
C SER A 113 -0.86 -17.68 14.84
N THR A 114 -2.08 -18.21 14.73
CA THR A 114 -2.51 -19.08 13.64
C THR A 114 -3.76 -18.51 13.01
N ALA A 115 -3.77 -18.38 11.68
CA ALA A 115 -4.92 -17.91 10.93
C ALA A 115 -5.25 -18.86 9.77
N SER A 116 -6.54 -18.98 9.46
CA SER A 116 -7.03 -19.66 8.27
C SER A 116 -8.03 -18.77 7.53
N TYR A 117 -7.87 -18.69 6.22
CA TYR A 117 -8.68 -17.88 5.32
C TYR A 117 -9.34 -18.79 4.29
N GLN A 118 -10.64 -18.56 4.06
CA GLN A 118 -11.43 -19.36 3.14
C GLN A 118 -12.24 -18.47 2.19
N GLY A 119 -12.40 -18.94 0.95
CA GLY A 119 -13.23 -18.28 -0.05
C GLY A 119 -12.61 -16.97 -0.48
N ARG A 120 -13.39 -15.89 -0.52
CA ARG A 120 -12.89 -14.58 -0.95
C ARG A 120 -11.78 -14.03 -0.04
N MET A 121 -11.71 -14.48 1.21
CA MET A 121 -10.64 -14.06 2.12
C MET A 121 -9.26 -14.55 1.64
N GLU A 122 -9.22 -15.66 0.90
CA GLU A 122 -7.97 -16.17 0.32
C GLU A 122 -7.42 -15.24 -0.76
N LEU A 123 -8.29 -14.55 -1.50
CA LEU A 123 -7.87 -13.61 -2.54
C LEU A 123 -7.10 -12.42 -1.96
N ILE A 124 -7.43 -12.01 -0.72
CA ILE A 124 -6.74 -10.91 -0.04
C ILE A 124 -5.35 -11.35 0.41
N PHE A 125 -5.23 -12.54 1.00
CA PHE A 125 -4.00 -12.96 1.69
C PHE A 125 -3.04 -13.79 0.83
N ARG A 126 -3.52 -14.64 -0.09
CA ARG A 126 -2.62 -15.45 -0.94
C ARG A 126 -1.62 -14.60 -1.74
N PRO A 127 -2.00 -13.50 -2.40
CA PRO A 127 -1.05 -12.67 -3.15
C PRO A 127 0.02 -12.04 -2.26
N VAL A 128 -0.35 -11.63 -1.04
CA VAL A 128 0.57 -11.03 -0.05
C VAL A 128 1.69 -12.01 0.30
N PHE A 129 1.38 -13.31 0.35
CA PHE A 129 2.30 -14.35 0.79
C PHE A 129 2.85 -15.22 -0.35
N ALA A 130 2.50 -14.95 -1.61
CA ALA A 130 2.92 -15.76 -2.75
C ALA A 130 4.44 -15.74 -2.96
N ASP A 131 5.07 -14.60 -2.71
CA ASP A 131 6.49 -14.37 -2.93
C ASP A 131 7.31 -14.27 -1.62
N VAL A 132 6.68 -14.55 -0.46
CA VAL A 132 7.37 -14.47 0.83
C VAL A 132 8.34 -15.64 0.96
N LYS A 133 9.62 -15.33 0.78
CA LYS A 133 10.71 -16.28 0.98
C LYS A 133 10.97 -16.48 2.49
N PRO A 134 11.31 -17.70 2.94
CA PRO A 134 11.60 -17.98 4.36
C PRO A 134 12.65 -17.03 4.96
N GLU A 135 13.65 -16.64 4.18
CA GLU A 135 14.79 -15.81 4.60
C GLU A 135 14.44 -14.34 4.86
N VAL A 136 13.28 -13.85 4.39
CA VAL A 136 12.82 -12.45 4.53
C VAL A 136 11.60 -12.34 5.47
N SER A 137 11.22 -13.47 6.09
CA SER A 137 10.02 -13.57 6.92
C SER A 137 10.13 -12.73 8.19
N SER A 138 11.33 -12.52 8.72
CA SER A 138 11.55 -11.79 9.98
C SER A 138 11.32 -10.28 9.84
N GLU A 139 11.82 -9.71 8.74
CA GLU A 139 11.64 -8.33 8.32
C GLU A 139 10.17 -8.07 7.98
N THR A 140 9.56 -8.99 7.24
CA THR A 140 8.13 -8.91 6.88
C THR A 140 7.25 -8.86 8.13
N VAL A 141 7.48 -9.76 9.09
CA VAL A 141 6.74 -9.76 10.36
C VAL A 141 6.97 -8.47 11.14
N LYS A 142 8.21 -7.97 11.21
CA LYS A 142 8.52 -6.70 11.87
C LYS A 142 7.78 -5.52 11.24
N LEU A 143 7.70 -5.46 9.91
CA LEU A 143 6.95 -4.43 9.18
C LEU A 143 5.45 -4.50 9.45
N VAL A 144 4.89 -5.71 9.47
CA VAL A 144 3.47 -5.94 9.78
C VAL A 144 3.17 -5.50 11.22
N LEU A 145 3.97 -5.91 12.21
CA LEU A 145 3.81 -5.50 13.60
C LEU A 145 3.85 -3.97 13.74
N ALA A 146 4.80 -3.31 13.08
CA ALA A 146 4.89 -1.85 13.06
C ALA A 146 3.65 -1.19 12.43
N ALA A 147 3.07 -1.79 11.38
CA ALA A 147 1.83 -1.31 10.76
C ALA A 147 0.63 -1.37 11.72
N PHE A 148 0.60 -2.36 12.61
CA PHE A 148 -0.39 -2.46 13.70
C PHE A 148 0.00 -1.65 14.96
N GLY A 149 1.01 -0.80 14.87
CA GLY A 149 1.43 0.09 15.96
C GLY A 149 2.27 -0.60 17.04
N HIS A 150 2.68 -1.85 16.82
CA HIS A 150 3.46 -2.62 17.77
C HIS A 150 4.96 -2.52 17.49
N LYS A 151 5.78 -2.50 18.55
CA LYS A 151 7.23 -2.68 18.45
C LYS A 151 7.56 -4.12 18.78
N GLY A 152 8.18 -4.82 17.84
CA GLY A 152 8.47 -6.23 18.03
C GLY A 152 9.32 -6.83 16.94
N THR A 153 9.60 -8.11 17.10
CA THR A 153 10.25 -8.97 16.10
C THR A 153 9.49 -10.27 16.01
N GLY A 154 9.69 -11.04 14.95
CA GLY A 154 9.04 -12.33 14.82
C GLY A 154 9.40 -12.98 13.50
N ARG A 155 8.67 -14.02 13.14
CA ARG A 155 8.84 -14.75 11.88
C ARG A 155 7.58 -15.53 11.55
N PHE A 156 7.40 -15.86 10.27
CA PHE A 156 6.43 -16.87 9.88
C PHE A 156 7.02 -18.26 10.14
N VAL A 157 6.27 -19.08 10.88
CA VAL A 157 6.63 -20.48 11.16
C VAL A 157 6.16 -21.39 10.04
N ASN A 158 4.96 -21.10 9.52
CA ASN A 158 4.36 -21.84 8.42
C ASN A 158 3.50 -20.88 7.59
N VAL A 159 3.71 -20.90 6.28
CA VAL A 159 2.90 -20.18 5.31
C VAL A 159 2.37 -21.23 4.33
N GLY A 160 1.05 -21.32 4.21
CA GLY A 160 0.44 -22.23 3.24
C GLY A 160 0.94 -21.93 1.82
N ASN A 161 0.96 -22.94 0.95
CA ASN A 161 1.34 -22.71 -0.43
C ASN A 161 0.27 -21.83 -1.11
N ALA A 162 0.65 -20.60 -1.46
CA ALA A 162 -0.25 -19.63 -2.09
C ALA A 162 -0.83 -20.16 -3.41
N HIS A 163 -0.12 -21.03 -4.12
CA HIS A 163 -0.56 -21.63 -5.39
C HIS A 163 -1.44 -22.87 -5.23
N GLN A 164 -1.58 -23.42 -4.02
CA GLN A 164 -2.46 -24.55 -3.73
C GLN A 164 -3.84 -24.03 -3.30
N THR A 165 -4.74 -23.87 -4.26
CA THR A 165 -6.03 -23.19 -4.07
C THR A 165 -7.20 -24.12 -3.71
N GLY A 166 -6.96 -25.43 -3.61
CA GLY A 166 -7.99 -26.42 -3.27
C GLY A 166 -8.27 -26.58 -1.77
N GLU A 167 -7.49 -25.92 -0.91
CA GLU A 167 -7.63 -25.94 0.54
C GLU A 167 -7.55 -24.50 1.08
N ALA A 168 -8.13 -24.24 2.25
CA ALA A 168 -8.06 -22.93 2.90
C ALA A 168 -6.60 -22.49 3.11
N PHE A 169 -6.32 -21.21 2.84
CA PHE A 169 -5.00 -20.63 3.05
C PHE A 169 -4.71 -20.50 4.55
N LYS A 170 -3.56 -20.98 5.01
CA LYS A 170 -3.20 -21.00 6.43
C LYS A 170 -1.91 -20.26 6.68
N LEU A 171 -1.83 -19.62 7.84
CA LEU A 171 -0.66 -18.88 8.28
C LEU A 171 -0.38 -19.20 9.75
N GLN A 172 0.89 -19.36 10.09
CA GLN A 172 1.37 -19.45 11.46
C GLN A 172 2.58 -18.55 11.64
N ALA A 173 2.57 -17.78 12.72
CA ALA A 173 3.64 -16.85 13.06
C ALA A 173 3.98 -16.90 14.55
N GLU A 174 5.23 -16.58 14.84
CA GLU A 174 5.76 -16.35 16.18
C GLU A 174 6.26 -14.91 16.24
N PHE A 175 5.93 -14.19 17.31
CA PHE A 175 6.42 -12.83 17.49
C PHE A 175 6.59 -12.46 18.96
N GLU A 176 7.46 -11.48 19.18
CA GLU A 176 7.73 -10.89 20.49
C GLU A 176 7.45 -9.40 20.40
N LEU A 177 6.70 -8.87 21.37
CA LEU A 177 6.44 -7.44 21.51
C LEU A 177 7.22 -6.88 22.70
N THR A 178 7.76 -5.69 22.51
CA THR A 178 8.51 -4.94 23.54
C THR A 178 7.70 -3.74 24.00
N ASP A 179 7.79 -3.40 25.29
CA ASP A 179 7.17 -2.22 25.92
C ASP A 179 5.63 -2.17 25.92
N GLU A 180 4.94 -3.31 25.74
CA GLU A 180 3.46 -3.37 25.73
C GLU A 180 2.84 -3.40 27.13
N VAL A 181 3.51 -4.02 28.11
CA VAL A 181 2.98 -4.22 29.46
C VAL A 181 3.83 -3.47 30.48
N LYS A 182 3.21 -2.62 31.29
CA LYS A 182 3.88 -1.85 32.34
C LYS A 182 3.91 -2.66 33.64
N LEU A 183 5.06 -3.27 33.93
CA LEU A 183 5.33 -3.96 35.19
C LEU A 183 6.51 -3.30 35.95
N PRO A 184 6.54 -3.34 37.30
CA PRO A 184 5.49 -3.81 38.21
C PRO A 184 4.56 -2.64 38.63
N GLY A 185 3.30 -2.67 38.23
CA GLY A 185 2.31 -1.67 38.68
C GLY A 185 0.89 -2.01 38.22
N PRO A 186 -0.15 -1.51 38.90
CA PRO A 186 -1.51 -1.64 38.40
C PRO A 186 -1.66 -0.81 37.12
N ALA A 187 -2.18 -1.43 36.07
CA ALA A 187 -2.36 -0.79 34.77
C ALA A 187 -3.48 -1.46 33.96
N SER A 188 -3.81 -0.84 32.83
CA SER A 188 -4.72 -1.39 31.84
C SER A 188 -3.95 -1.82 30.60
N LEU A 189 -4.31 -2.96 30.03
CA LEU A 189 -3.73 -3.53 28.80
C LEU A 189 -4.82 -3.56 27.72
N ALA A 190 -4.60 -2.86 26.60
CA ALA A 190 -5.37 -3.11 25.39
C ALA A 190 -5.00 -4.50 24.84
N ILE A 191 -5.96 -5.21 24.25
CA ILE A 191 -5.70 -6.54 23.69
C ILE A 191 -4.77 -6.38 22.49
N PRO A 192 -3.53 -6.90 22.52
CA PRO A 192 -2.60 -6.75 21.40
C PRO A 192 -3.10 -7.57 20.22
N ALA A 193 -3.39 -6.90 19.09
CA ALA A 193 -3.77 -7.58 17.85
C ALA A 193 -2.60 -8.38 17.28
N GLY A 194 -1.36 -7.88 17.43
CA GLY A 194 -0.15 -8.57 17.01
C GLY A 194 -0.14 -8.88 15.51
N LEU A 195 -0.21 -10.17 15.16
CA LEU A 195 -0.34 -10.67 13.77
C LEU A 195 -1.72 -11.27 13.50
N ASP A 196 -2.77 -10.67 14.06
CA ASP A 196 -4.14 -10.93 13.63
C ASP A 196 -4.55 -9.96 12.52
N PHE A 197 -4.56 -10.45 11.28
CA PHE A 197 -4.95 -9.66 10.11
C PHE A 197 -6.46 -9.40 9.98
N SER A 198 -7.24 -9.78 10.99
CA SER A 198 -8.68 -9.50 11.11
C SER A 198 -8.99 -8.52 12.25
N ASP A 199 -8.12 -7.52 12.45
CA ASP A 199 -8.33 -6.48 13.46
C ASP A 199 -9.68 -5.76 13.26
N ILE A 200 -10.60 -6.02 14.19
CA ILE A 200 -11.92 -5.43 14.22
C ILE A 200 -11.91 -3.91 14.49
N GLY A 201 -10.80 -3.36 14.99
CA GLY A 201 -10.60 -1.91 15.13
C GLY A 201 -10.55 -1.18 13.79
N ASP A 202 -9.98 -1.80 12.74
CA ASP A 202 -9.89 -1.20 11.40
C ASP A 202 -11.27 -1.00 10.75
N LEU A 203 -12.31 -1.72 11.20
CA LEU A 203 -13.68 -1.56 10.71
C LEU A 203 -14.23 -0.13 10.90
N ALA A 204 -13.61 0.68 11.78
CA ALA A 204 -13.91 2.10 11.93
C ALA A 204 -13.88 2.88 10.60
N ARG A 205 -13.02 2.47 9.63
CA ARG A 205 -12.93 3.12 8.32
C ARG A 205 -14.21 3.00 7.49
N LEU A 206 -14.97 1.93 7.67
CA LEU A 206 -16.20 1.65 6.92
C LEU A 206 -17.38 2.49 7.43
N ILE A 207 -17.26 3.06 8.63
CA ILE A 207 -18.34 3.76 9.33
C ILE A 207 -18.07 5.24 9.63
N ALA A 208 -16.97 5.79 9.08
CA ALA A 208 -16.62 7.19 9.26
C ALA A 208 -17.76 8.16 8.83
N PRO A 209 -18.45 7.96 7.69
CA PRO A 209 -19.64 8.73 7.37
C PRO A 209 -20.83 8.32 8.26
N GLU A 210 -21.50 9.27 8.91
CA GLU A 210 -22.72 8.96 9.68
C GLU A 210 -23.88 8.51 8.80
N LYS A 211 -23.94 9.02 7.57
CA LYS A 211 -24.95 8.67 6.55
C LYS A 211 -24.26 8.48 5.21
N ARG A 212 -24.84 7.63 4.36
CA ARG A 212 -24.38 7.42 2.97
C ARG A 212 -25.51 7.71 1.99
N ARG A 213 -25.14 8.28 0.84
CA ARG A 213 -26.04 8.45 -0.32
C ARG A 213 -25.85 7.37 -1.39
N THR A 214 -24.80 6.56 -1.25
CA THR A 214 -24.43 5.49 -2.17
C THR A 214 -24.31 4.17 -1.43
N THR A 215 -24.50 3.08 -2.16
CA THR A 215 -24.31 1.72 -1.65
C THR A 215 -22.87 1.50 -1.20
N LEU A 216 -22.71 0.88 -0.05
CA LEU A 216 -21.43 0.41 0.49
C LEU A 216 -21.18 -1.02 -0.02
N LEU A 217 -19.96 -1.25 -0.52
CA LEU A 217 -19.43 -2.57 -0.83
C LEU A 217 -18.70 -3.09 0.42
N ALA A 218 -19.35 -3.95 1.20
CA ALA A 218 -18.83 -4.44 2.48
C ALA A 218 -18.20 -5.84 2.37
N GLY A 219 -18.82 -6.71 1.55
CA GLY A 219 -18.50 -8.12 1.50
C GLY A 219 -19.18 -8.92 2.62
N ALA A 220 -19.88 -10.01 2.28
CA ALA A 220 -20.37 -10.96 3.24
C ALA A 220 -19.22 -11.84 3.74
N TYR A 221 -19.04 -11.95 5.06
CA TYR A 221 -17.98 -12.76 5.66
C TYR A 221 -18.28 -13.09 7.13
N HIS A 222 -17.59 -14.12 7.63
CA HIS A 222 -17.64 -14.57 9.01
C HIS A 222 -16.23 -14.62 9.60
N VAL A 223 -15.98 -13.84 10.65
CA VAL A 223 -14.72 -13.84 11.42
C VAL A 223 -14.94 -14.51 12.77
N THR A 224 -14.05 -15.43 13.13
CA THR A 224 -13.90 -15.92 14.51
C THR A 224 -12.48 -15.64 15.01
N GLN A 225 -12.37 -15.08 16.21
CA GLN A 225 -11.09 -14.80 16.86
C GLN A 225 -11.07 -15.39 18.27
N GLN A 226 -9.96 -16.02 18.62
CA GLN A 226 -9.70 -16.49 19.97
C GLN A 226 -8.33 -15.98 20.44
N PHE A 227 -8.30 -15.28 21.57
CA PHE A 227 -7.07 -14.87 22.22
C PHE A 227 -6.93 -15.58 23.56
N SER A 228 -5.71 -15.98 23.91
CA SER A 228 -5.36 -16.50 25.22
C SER A 228 -4.15 -15.73 25.76
N LEU A 229 -4.32 -14.98 26.84
CA LEU A 229 -3.30 -14.13 27.43
C LEU A 229 -2.93 -14.67 28.81
N ALA A 230 -1.74 -15.24 28.95
CA ALA A 230 -1.21 -15.69 30.22
C ALA A 230 -0.41 -14.58 30.92
N PHE A 231 -0.81 -14.20 32.13
CA PHE A 231 -0.06 -13.29 32.98
C PHE A 231 1.01 -14.05 33.80
N PRO A 232 2.16 -13.43 34.09
CA PRO A 232 3.20 -14.06 34.90
C PRO A 232 2.73 -14.27 36.34
N GLN A 233 3.33 -15.24 37.02
CA GLN A 233 2.99 -15.56 38.40
C GLN A 233 3.12 -14.33 39.31
N GLY A 234 2.12 -14.11 40.14
CA GLY A 234 2.08 -12.96 41.05
C GLY A 234 1.55 -11.66 40.43
N ILE A 235 1.17 -11.66 39.15
CA ILE A 235 0.33 -10.62 38.55
C ILE A 235 -1.11 -11.14 38.46
N ASN A 236 -2.05 -10.40 39.04
CA ASN A 236 -3.46 -10.72 39.04
C ASN A 236 -4.20 -9.83 38.04
N VAL A 237 -5.12 -10.44 37.28
CA VAL A 237 -6.09 -9.71 36.46
C VAL A 237 -7.17 -9.17 37.40
N THR A 238 -7.30 -7.85 37.46
CA THR A 238 -8.19 -7.13 38.38
C THR A 238 -9.53 -6.77 37.74
N THR A 239 -9.58 -6.66 36.42
CA THR A 239 -10.81 -6.32 35.69
C THR A 239 -10.79 -6.96 34.31
N VAL A 240 -11.91 -7.60 33.95
CA VAL A 240 -12.17 -8.09 32.59
C VAL A 240 -13.36 -7.32 31.99
N PRO A 241 -13.30 -6.95 30.70
CA PRO A 241 -14.42 -6.33 30.00
C PRO A 241 -15.70 -7.16 30.05
N THR A 242 -16.83 -6.48 29.89
CA THR A 242 -18.11 -7.16 29.67
C THR A 242 -18.21 -7.52 28.19
N GLY A 243 -18.59 -8.76 27.90
CA GLY A 243 -18.85 -9.20 26.53
C GLY A 243 -20.04 -8.48 25.89
N ILE A 244 -20.03 -8.38 24.57
CA ILE A 244 -21.13 -7.83 23.77
C ILE A 244 -21.89 -8.99 23.14
N ASN A 245 -23.21 -8.91 23.12
CA ASN A 245 -24.07 -9.77 22.29
C ASN A 245 -25.04 -8.88 21.52
N PHE A 246 -24.88 -8.79 20.21
CA PHE A 246 -25.62 -7.88 19.36
C PHE A 246 -26.02 -8.56 18.04
N GLU A 247 -27.24 -8.34 17.59
CA GLU A 247 -27.72 -8.76 16.27
C GLU A 247 -28.68 -7.74 15.69
N ASN A 248 -28.58 -7.50 14.38
CA ASN A 248 -29.58 -6.77 13.61
C ASN A 248 -29.68 -7.30 12.16
N ALA A 249 -30.35 -6.53 11.29
CA ALA A 249 -30.52 -6.90 9.88
C ALA A 249 -29.20 -7.02 9.10
N ALA A 250 -28.13 -6.33 9.53
CA ALA A 250 -26.85 -6.37 8.84
C ALA A 250 -25.98 -7.57 9.24
N GLY A 251 -26.19 -8.13 10.44
CA GLY A 251 -25.32 -9.17 10.96
C GLY A 251 -25.38 -9.34 12.47
N SER A 252 -24.38 -10.01 13.02
CA SER A 252 -24.24 -10.26 14.46
C SER A 252 -22.81 -10.06 14.93
N TYR A 253 -22.67 -9.66 16.20
CA TYR A 253 -21.40 -9.55 16.89
C TYR A 253 -21.52 -10.13 18.31
N LEU A 254 -20.61 -11.04 18.63
CA LEU A 254 -20.50 -11.66 19.94
C LEU A 254 -19.06 -11.52 20.45
N SER A 255 -18.89 -11.03 21.68
CA SER A 255 -17.60 -11.07 22.39
C SER A 255 -17.76 -11.66 23.79
N SER A 256 -16.75 -12.38 24.27
CA SER A 256 -16.70 -12.93 25.62
C SER A 256 -15.29 -12.88 26.19
N TYR A 257 -15.21 -12.60 27.49
CA TYR A 257 -13.96 -12.42 28.23
C TYR A 257 -14.03 -13.26 29.50
N LYS A 258 -13.07 -14.16 29.70
CA LYS A 258 -13.02 -15.02 30.88
C LYS A 258 -11.61 -15.02 31.44
N ASN A 259 -11.48 -14.84 32.75
CA ASN A 259 -10.21 -15.02 33.46
C ASN A 259 -10.28 -16.33 34.26
N GLU A 260 -9.41 -17.27 33.93
CA GLU A 260 -9.27 -18.55 34.61
C GLU A 260 -7.81 -18.72 35.03
N ASN A 261 -7.55 -18.69 36.34
CA ASN A 261 -6.22 -18.91 36.92
C ASN A 261 -5.10 -18.02 36.34
N GLY A 262 -5.38 -16.75 36.05
CA GLY A 262 -4.38 -15.82 35.51
C GLY A 262 -4.18 -15.90 33.99
N THR A 263 -4.99 -16.72 33.31
CA THR A 263 -5.09 -16.74 31.84
C THR A 263 -6.42 -16.13 31.43
N VAL A 264 -6.37 -15.07 30.62
CA VAL A 264 -7.56 -14.44 30.05
C VAL A 264 -7.83 -15.03 28.67
N THR A 265 -9.00 -15.65 28.51
CA THR A 265 -9.50 -16.10 27.21
C THR A 265 -10.51 -15.10 26.67
N ILE A 266 -10.30 -14.67 25.44
CA ILE A 266 -11.19 -13.77 24.71
C ILE A 266 -11.69 -14.51 23.48
N ARG A 267 -12.99 -14.47 23.24
CA ARG A 267 -13.58 -14.95 21.98
C ARG A 267 -14.41 -13.86 21.35
N ARG A 268 -14.24 -13.66 20.04
CA ARG A 268 -15.01 -12.71 19.23
C ARG A 268 -15.54 -13.42 18.00
N GLU A 269 -16.76 -13.10 17.62
CA GLU A 269 -17.42 -13.63 16.42
C GLU A 269 -18.18 -12.48 15.75
N LEU A 270 -17.87 -12.23 14.47
CA LEU A 270 -18.52 -11.23 13.63
C LEU A 270 -19.07 -11.91 12.38
N VAL A 271 -20.36 -11.71 12.12
CA VAL A 271 -21.00 -12.12 10.87
C VAL A 271 -21.53 -10.87 10.16
N VAL A 272 -21.06 -10.63 8.93
CA VAL A 272 -21.60 -9.62 8.02
C VAL A 272 -22.39 -10.33 6.94
N LYS A 273 -23.72 -10.12 6.90
CA LYS A 273 -24.65 -10.95 6.12
C LYS A 273 -24.56 -10.73 4.60
N GLU A 274 -24.27 -9.51 4.15
CA GLU A 274 -24.45 -9.13 2.74
C GLU A 274 -23.19 -8.50 2.13
N ASP A 275 -23.00 -8.70 0.82
CA ASP A 275 -21.93 -8.03 0.06
C ASP A 275 -22.16 -6.51 -0.08
N LEU A 276 -23.43 -6.07 -0.09
CA LEU A 276 -23.86 -4.70 -0.40
C LEU A 276 -24.84 -4.16 0.64
N TYR A 277 -24.63 -2.92 1.08
CA TYR A 277 -25.57 -2.18 1.94
C TYR A 277 -25.92 -0.84 1.31
N GLY A 278 -27.16 -0.69 0.86
CA GLY A 278 -27.70 0.56 0.31
C GLY A 278 -27.85 1.65 1.39
N PRO A 279 -28.15 2.90 0.99
CA PRO A 279 -28.33 4.03 1.92
C PRO A 279 -29.30 3.77 3.08
N GLN A 280 -30.34 2.96 2.86
CA GLN A 280 -31.35 2.62 3.87
C GLN A 280 -30.90 1.50 4.82
N GLU A 281 -30.02 0.61 4.37
CA GLU A 281 -29.51 -0.53 5.14
C GLU A 281 -28.23 -0.16 5.90
N TYR A 282 -27.49 0.85 5.41
CA TYR A 282 -26.26 1.34 6.01
C TYR A 282 -26.35 1.69 7.51
N PRO A 283 -27.45 2.28 8.05
CA PRO A 283 -27.57 2.51 9.48
C PRO A 283 -27.43 1.24 10.33
N ALA A 284 -28.03 0.11 9.89
CA ALA A 284 -27.91 -1.17 10.57
C ALA A 284 -26.48 -1.72 10.48
N PHE A 285 -25.85 -1.63 9.30
CA PHE A 285 -24.45 -2.00 9.12
C PHE A 285 -23.53 -1.18 10.05
N ARG A 286 -23.75 0.14 10.10
CA ARG A 286 -22.96 1.05 10.92
C ARG A 286 -23.08 0.73 12.40
N GLU A 287 -24.28 0.41 12.88
CA GLU A 287 -24.52 0.02 14.27
C GLU A 287 -23.76 -1.27 14.64
N LEU A 288 -23.77 -2.28 13.76
CA LEU A 288 -23.02 -3.52 13.95
C LEU A 288 -21.51 -3.26 14.06
N MET A 289 -20.93 -2.50 13.12
CA MET A 289 -19.50 -2.18 13.14
C MET A 289 -19.12 -1.32 14.35
N MET A 290 -20.01 -0.43 14.82
CA MET A 290 -19.79 0.34 16.05
C MET A 290 -19.60 -0.57 17.26
N LYS A 291 -20.31 -1.70 17.35
CA LYS A 291 -20.13 -2.68 18.43
C LYS A 291 -18.76 -3.36 18.39
N CYS A 292 -18.29 -3.67 17.19
CA CYS A 292 -16.94 -4.18 16.98
C CYS A 292 -15.88 -3.17 17.45
N VAL A 293 -16.02 -1.90 17.03
CA VAL A 293 -15.07 -0.82 17.38
C VAL A 293 -15.14 -0.45 18.88
N GLU A 294 -16.31 -0.57 19.50
CA GLU A 294 -16.48 -0.43 20.96
C GLU A 294 -15.68 -1.52 21.70
N ASP A 295 -15.83 -2.78 21.28
CA ASP A 295 -15.12 -3.92 21.85
C ASP A 295 -13.62 -3.91 21.57
N ALA A 296 -13.18 -3.39 20.41
CA ALA A 296 -11.78 -3.21 20.07
C ALA A 296 -11.04 -2.29 21.06
N LYS A 297 -11.75 -1.36 21.72
CA LYS A 297 -11.21 -0.45 22.74
C LYS A 297 -11.19 -1.05 24.14
N ALA A 298 -11.66 -2.28 24.32
CA ALA A 298 -11.70 -2.95 25.61
C ALA A 298 -10.29 -3.15 26.18
N GLN A 299 -10.16 -2.99 27.49
CA GLN A 299 -8.88 -3.11 28.20
C GLN A 299 -9.01 -4.05 29.39
N LEU A 300 -7.97 -4.85 29.64
CA LEU A 300 -7.81 -5.69 30.81
C LEU A 300 -7.12 -4.92 31.93
N GLY A 301 -7.71 -4.90 33.12
CA GLY A 301 -7.03 -4.40 34.31
C GLY A 301 -6.15 -5.49 34.90
N TYR A 302 -4.91 -5.16 35.28
CA TYR A 302 -4.01 -6.07 35.98
C TYR A 302 -3.19 -5.32 37.04
N GLY A 303 -2.61 -6.06 37.98
CA GLY A 303 -1.70 -5.52 38.98
C GLY A 303 -1.02 -6.59 39.82
N PRO A 304 0.02 -6.24 40.58
CA PRO A 304 0.72 -7.18 41.44
C PRO A 304 -0.20 -7.75 42.53
N SER A 305 -0.01 -9.03 42.87
CA SER A 305 -0.61 -9.65 44.04
C SER A 305 -0.02 -9.05 45.32
N LYS A 306 -0.73 -9.21 46.45
CA LYS A 306 -0.27 -8.68 47.75
C LYS A 306 1.08 -9.28 48.20
N ASP A 307 1.38 -10.49 47.74
CA ASP A 307 2.61 -11.22 48.05
C ASP A 307 3.64 -11.13 46.91
N TYR A 308 3.41 -10.26 45.91
CA TYR A 308 4.33 -10.03 44.82
C TYR A 308 5.59 -9.34 45.36
N GLN A 309 6.59 -10.14 45.70
CA GLN A 309 7.95 -9.64 45.84
C GLN A 309 8.50 -9.49 44.42
N PRO A 310 9.00 -8.29 44.03
CA PRO A 310 9.82 -8.17 42.83
C PRO A 310 11.14 -8.90 43.08
N ALA A 311 11.10 -10.23 43.03
CA ALA A 311 12.21 -11.11 43.35
C ALA A 311 13.05 -11.26 42.09
N GLU A 312 14.26 -10.68 42.10
CA GLU A 312 15.51 -11.18 41.50
C GLU A 312 15.56 -11.67 40.03
N ALA A 313 14.45 -11.67 39.28
CA ALA A 313 14.39 -12.02 37.86
C ALA A 313 15.01 -10.93 36.96
N ALA A 314 15.04 -9.69 37.46
CA ALA A 314 15.76 -8.58 36.82
C ALA A 314 17.30 -8.75 36.84
N LYS A 315 17.86 -9.65 37.68
CA LYS A 315 19.31 -9.87 37.76
C LYS A 315 19.84 -10.94 36.79
N VAL A 316 19.00 -11.81 36.25
CA VAL A 316 19.42 -12.80 35.24
C VAL A 316 19.28 -12.24 33.80
N ALA A 317 18.38 -11.27 33.59
CA ALA A 317 18.20 -10.57 32.31
C ALA A 317 19.41 -9.71 31.89
N ALA A 318 20.33 -9.39 32.80
CA ALA A 318 21.60 -8.70 32.49
C ALA A 318 22.71 -9.63 31.95
N SER A 319 22.44 -10.93 31.78
CA SER A 319 23.42 -11.91 31.29
C SER A 319 22.99 -12.68 30.02
N GLY A 320 21.83 -12.34 29.46
CA GLY A 320 21.41 -12.87 28.16
C GLY A 320 22.20 -12.20 27.06
N SER A 321 23.08 -12.97 26.41
CA SER A 321 23.77 -12.56 25.18
C SER A 321 22.78 -11.87 24.24
N ALA A 322 23.12 -10.65 23.83
CA ALA A 322 22.50 -10.00 22.68
C ALA A 322 22.33 -11.04 21.56
N PRO A 323 21.21 -11.02 20.81
CA PRO A 323 21.09 -11.89 19.65
C PRO A 323 22.36 -11.70 18.83
N LYS A 324 23.03 -12.82 18.53
CA LYS A 324 24.15 -12.82 17.59
C LYS A 324 23.68 -12.03 16.39
N ARG A 325 24.31 -10.88 16.18
CA ARG A 325 24.18 -10.09 14.97
C ARG A 325 24.32 -11.09 13.82
N GLU A 326 23.24 -11.27 13.07
CA GLU A 326 23.36 -11.90 11.77
C GLU A 326 24.44 -11.15 11.00
N PRO A 327 25.27 -11.88 10.24
CA PRO A 327 26.34 -11.26 9.48
C PRO A 327 25.75 -10.12 8.65
N ALA A 328 26.44 -8.99 8.68
CA ALA A 328 26.13 -7.83 7.86
C ALA A 328 26.25 -8.23 6.38
N ASP A 329 25.16 -8.74 5.81
CA ASP A 329 25.00 -8.79 4.37
C ASP A 329 24.66 -7.38 3.88
N LYS A 330 25.46 -6.95 2.92
CA LYS A 330 25.86 -5.58 2.63
C LYS A 330 24.94 -4.88 1.62
N GLU A 331 23.63 -5.08 1.73
CA GLU A 331 22.66 -4.41 0.88
C GLU A 331 21.90 -3.31 1.62
N LEU A 332 22.02 -2.09 1.10
CA LEU A 332 21.26 -0.93 1.54
C LEU A 332 19.90 -1.00 0.81
N THR A 333 18.89 -1.55 1.47
CA THR A 333 17.54 -1.64 0.87
C THR A 333 16.86 -0.27 0.86
N LEU A 334 15.87 -0.08 -0.04
CA LEU A 334 15.04 1.14 -0.06
C LEU A 334 14.38 1.42 1.30
N GLU A 335 13.97 0.38 2.02
CA GLU A 335 13.42 0.52 3.38
C GLU A 335 14.47 0.96 4.39
N SER A 336 15.69 0.41 4.32
CA SER A 336 16.81 0.87 5.16
C SER A 336 17.17 2.32 4.88
N LEU A 337 16.96 2.82 3.66
CA LEU A 337 17.17 4.22 3.29
C LEU A 337 16.08 5.12 3.88
N LEU A 338 14.82 4.70 3.74
CA LEU A 338 13.66 5.45 4.24
C LEU A 338 13.62 5.55 5.78
N SER A 339 14.27 4.64 6.51
CA SER A 339 14.37 4.70 7.99
C SER A 339 15.48 5.63 8.50
N LEU A 340 16.40 6.10 7.65
CA LEU A 340 17.57 6.86 8.08
C LEU A 340 17.23 8.21 8.71
N ALA A 341 16.31 8.97 8.11
CA ALA A 341 15.94 10.30 8.61
C ALA A 341 15.38 10.26 10.05
N PRO A 342 14.35 9.44 10.37
CA PRO A 342 13.82 9.36 11.74
C PRO A 342 14.78 8.71 12.74
N GLU A 343 15.76 7.92 12.27
CA GLU A 343 16.86 7.45 13.11
C GLU A 343 17.89 8.56 13.37
N ALA A 344 18.20 9.35 12.34
CA ALA A 344 19.16 10.43 12.39
C ALA A 344 18.74 11.54 13.35
N GLU A 345 17.44 11.88 13.37
CA GLU A 345 16.86 12.86 14.30
C GLU A 345 17.11 12.49 15.78
N LYS A 346 17.24 11.19 16.08
CA LYS A 346 17.45 10.68 17.44
C LYS A 346 18.93 10.59 17.84
N LEU A 347 19.85 10.85 16.92
CA LEU A 347 21.28 10.76 17.21
C LEU A 347 21.74 11.93 18.08
N THR A 348 22.49 11.59 19.12
CA THR A 348 23.23 12.58 19.90
C THR A 348 24.61 12.83 19.27
N PRO A 349 25.23 14.01 19.48
CA PRO A 349 26.59 14.28 18.99
C PRO A 349 27.61 13.23 19.44
N ALA A 350 27.52 12.76 20.69
CA ALA A 350 28.39 11.71 21.22
C ALA A 350 28.18 10.37 20.50
N ARG A 351 26.96 10.05 20.10
CA ARG A 351 26.69 8.83 19.33
C ARG A 351 27.19 8.95 17.89
N ALA A 352 27.06 10.11 17.27
CA ALA A 352 27.62 10.36 15.94
C ALA A 352 29.15 10.23 15.94
N GLU A 353 29.83 10.76 16.97
CA GLU A 353 31.29 10.60 17.12
C GLU A 353 31.70 9.13 17.31
N GLN A 354 30.92 8.33 18.05
CA GLN A 354 31.16 6.89 18.15
C GLN A 354 30.99 6.17 16.81
N LEU A 355 30.01 6.56 16.00
CA LEU A 355 29.78 5.98 14.67
C LEU A 355 30.89 6.38 13.69
N GLU A 356 31.36 7.63 13.73
CA GLU A 356 32.53 8.07 12.97
C GLU A 356 33.77 7.24 13.33
N LYS A 357 34.00 7.00 14.63
CA LYS A 357 35.09 6.14 15.09
C LYS A 357 34.90 4.68 14.68
N GLN A 358 33.66 4.19 14.61
CA GLN A 358 33.36 2.84 14.10
C GLN A 358 33.75 2.71 12.62
N LEU A 359 33.60 3.77 11.81
CA LEU A 359 34.01 3.76 10.41
C LEU A 359 35.53 3.72 10.21
N GLU A 360 36.33 4.01 11.24
CA GLU A 360 37.78 3.79 11.20
C GLU A 360 38.12 2.29 11.19
N SER A 361 37.34 1.46 11.90
CA SER A 361 37.55 0.01 11.96
C SER A 361 36.75 -0.76 10.89
N ASP A 362 35.60 -0.22 10.45
CA ASP A 362 34.81 -0.76 9.35
C ASP A 362 34.45 0.33 8.34
N PRO A 363 35.39 0.76 7.48
CA PRO A 363 35.15 1.82 6.52
C PRO A 363 34.14 1.43 5.44
N ALA A 364 33.81 0.15 5.29
CA ALA A 364 32.86 -0.34 4.30
C ALA A 364 31.40 -0.38 4.79
N ASP A 365 31.13 0.05 6.03
CA ASP A 365 29.77 0.13 6.58
C ASP A 365 28.98 1.30 5.95
N ILE A 366 28.31 0.98 4.85
CA ILE A 366 27.53 1.93 4.04
C ILE A 366 26.34 2.47 4.82
N ARG A 367 25.67 1.65 5.64
CA ARG A 367 24.51 2.07 6.42
C ARG A 367 24.91 3.10 7.45
N THR A 368 26.03 2.89 8.15
CA THR A 368 26.54 3.85 9.12
C THR A 368 26.94 5.16 8.44
N ARG A 369 27.57 5.12 7.25
CA ARG A 369 27.85 6.32 6.44
C ARG A 369 26.56 7.06 6.05
N ALA A 370 25.54 6.33 5.60
CA ALA A 370 24.27 6.90 5.19
C ALA A 370 23.53 7.56 6.37
N LEU A 371 23.51 6.90 7.53
CA LEU A 371 22.94 7.44 8.76
C LEU A 371 23.65 8.71 9.22
N LEU A 372 24.98 8.74 9.18
CA LEU A 372 25.78 9.93 9.49
C LEU A 372 25.53 11.06 8.49
N LEU A 373 25.39 10.74 7.21
CA LEU A 373 25.07 11.72 6.18
C LEU A 373 23.69 12.36 6.42
N SER A 374 22.67 11.57 6.75
CA SER A 374 21.36 12.07 7.18
C SER A 374 21.46 12.94 8.44
N TYR A 375 22.22 12.51 9.45
CA TYR A 375 22.42 13.27 10.69
C TYR A 375 23.04 14.65 10.45
N TYR A 376 24.10 14.73 9.66
CA TYR A 376 24.76 16.01 9.36
C TYR A 376 23.95 16.93 8.45
N GLY A 377 22.95 16.40 7.72
CA GLY A 377 22.03 17.19 6.91
C GLY A 377 21.01 17.99 7.71
N GLU A 378 20.63 17.52 8.91
CA GLU A 378 19.59 18.15 9.74
C GLU A 378 20.12 19.25 10.68
N LEU A 379 21.44 19.39 10.80
CA LEU A 379 22.03 20.29 11.77
C LEU A 379 22.38 21.67 11.15
N PRO A 380 22.44 22.75 11.95
CA PRO A 380 22.87 24.06 11.47
C PRO A 380 24.27 24.03 10.84
N GLU A 381 24.46 24.75 9.73
CA GLU A 381 25.65 24.65 8.90
C GLU A 381 26.95 25.08 9.61
N THR A 382 28.02 24.27 9.49
CA THR A 382 29.38 24.57 9.98
C THR A 382 30.44 23.89 9.10
N ASP A 383 31.67 24.44 9.06
CA ASP A 383 32.79 23.86 8.28
C ASP A 383 33.04 22.38 8.61
N ALA A 384 32.98 22.01 9.89
CA ALA A 384 33.21 20.63 10.32
C ALA A 384 32.14 19.67 9.77
N LYS A 385 30.87 20.11 9.68
CA LYS A 385 29.76 19.31 9.15
C LYS A 385 29.83 19.21 7.63
N HIS A 386 30.09 20.32 6.95
CA HIS A 386 30.37 20.36 5.51
C HIS A 386 31.42 19.32 5.14
N GLN A 387 32.56 19.35 5.84
CA GLN A 387 33.64 18.37 5.65
C GLN A 387 33.21 16.93 5.95
N ALA A 388 32.38 16.70 6.96
CA ALA A 388 31.87 15.36 7.27
C ALA A 388 30.94 14.81 6.17
N ARG A 389 29.99 15.63 5.70
CA ARG A 389 29.10 15.26 4.60
C ARG A 389 29.90 14.94 3.33
N LEU A 390 30.85 15.80 2.96
CA LEU A 390 31.72 15.58 1.80
C LEU A 390 32.52 14.29 1.90
N ARG A 391 33.10 13.97 3.06
CA ARG A 391 33.83 12.69 3.26
C ARG A 391 32.94 11.49 2.97
N HIS A 392 31.71 11.45 3.51
CA HIS A 392 30.81 10.32 3.30
C HIS A 392 30.28 10.26 1.87
N ARG A 393 29.87 11.39 1.26
CA ARG A 393 29.44 11.45 -0.14
C ARG A 393 30.53 10.99 -1.09
N LYS A 394 31.74 11.54 -0.96
CA LYS A 394 32.89 11.16 -1.77
C LYS A 394 33.16 9.66 -1.66
N TRP A 395 33.12 9.11 -0.46
CA TRP A 395 33.32 7.67 -0.28
C TRP A 395 32.22 6.86 -0.98
N LEU A 396 30.95 7.24 -0.82
CA LEU A 396 29.82 6.54 -1.46
C LEU A 396 29.94 6.60 -2.99
N ILE A 397 30.21 7.75 -3.58
CA ILE A 397 30.35 7.89 -5.04
C ILE A 397 31.50 7.03 -5.57
N LEU A 398 32.64 7.00 -4.88
CA LEU A 398 33.82 6.25 -5.32
C LEU A 398 33.72 4.73 -5.11
N ASN A 399 32.97 4.27 -4.12
CA ASN A 399 32.97 2.86 -3.71
C ASN A 399 31.63 2.15 -3.92
N ARG A 400 30.52 2.91 -3.93
CA ARG A 400 29.14 2.43 -4.06
C ARG A 400 28.30 3.40 -4.90
N PRO A 401 28.68 3.63 -6.17
CA PRO A 401 27.95 4.53 -7.06
C PRO A 401 26.53 4.04 -7.35
N ASP A 402 26.21 2.77 -7.05
CA ASP A 402 24.89 2.16 -7.14
C ASP A 402 23.90 2.67 -6.08
N VAL A 403 24.38 3.32 -5.02
CA VAL A 403 23.53 3.88 -3.96
C VAL A 403 22.94 5.20 -4.42
N ASP A 404 21.62 5.26 -4.44
CA ASP A 404 20.86 6.47 -4.74
C ASP A 404 20.97 7.49 -3.60
N LEU A 405 21.87 8.46 -3.77
CA LEU A 405 22.08 9.52 -2.79
C LEU A 405 20.85 10.42 -2.63
N SER A 406 19.90 10.43 -3.57
CA SER A 406 18.66 11.23 -3.45
C SER A 406 17.77 10.78 -2.31
N LEU A 407 18.04 9.61 -1.75
CA LEU A 407 17.32 9.05 -0.62
C LEU A 407 18.05 9.23 0.72
N ILE A 408 19.22 9.89 0.73
CA ILE A 408 20.07 10.04 1.92
C ILE A 408 20.33 11.52 2.23
N GLY A 409 19.46 12.12 3.05
CA GLY A 409 19.60 13.49 3.54
C GLY A 409 19.47 14.56 2.45
N PHE A 410 19.74 15.82 2.80
CA PHE A 410 19.72 16.95 1.87
C PHE A 410 20.81 16.79 0.79
N LEU A 411 20.48 16.85 -0.50
CA LEU A 411 21.46 16.99 -1.58
C LEU A 411 21.55 18.46 -2.01
N PRO A 412 22.75 19.06 -2.01
CA PRO A 412 22.91 20.42 -2.49
C PRO A 412 22.71 20.44 -4.01
N SER A 413 21.92 21.39 -4.50
CA SER A 413 21.77 21.69 -5.94
C SER A 413 22.64 22.88 -6.37
N GLU A 414 23.22 23.62 -5.42
CA GLU A 414 24.10 24.77 -5.63
C GLU A 414 25.07 24.95 -4.45
N GLY A 415 26.05 25.85 -4.60
CA GLY A 415 27.00 26.21 -3.54
C GLY A 415 28.26 25.33 -3.48
N ALA A 416 29.08 25.54 -2.45
CA ALA A 416 30.40 24.92 -2.36
C ALA A 416 30.36 23.39 -2.29
N GLU A 417 29.43 22.83 -1.51
CA GLU A 417 29.30 21.35 -1.39
C GLU A 417 28.89 20.73 -2.72
N TYR A 418 27.99 21.41 -3.46
CA TYR A 418 27.58 20.98 -4.79
C TYR A 418 28.77 20.96 -5.76
N GLU A 419 29.56 22.02 -5.84
CA GLU A 419 30.71 22.10 -6.76
C GLU A 419 31.77 21.02 -6.46
N GLU A 420 32.01 20.72 -5.17
CA GLU A 420 32.93 19.66 -4.76
C GLU A 420 32.42 18.26 -5.14
N VAL A 421 31.13 17.98 -4.93
CA VAL A 421 30.51 16.69 -5.28
C VAL A 421 30.36 16.54 -6.80
N LYS A 422 30.02 17.62 -7.50
CA LYS A 422 29.97 17.71 -8.97
C LYS A 422 31.31 17.35 -9.59
N ALA A 423 32.42 17.87 -9.08
CA ALA A 423 33.75 17.54 -9.58
C ALA A 423 34.05 16.02 -9.48
N ILE A 424 33.59 15.36 -8.41
CA ILE A 424 33.75 13.91 -8.24
C ILE A 424 32.90 13.16 -9.26
N TRP A 425 31.62 13.52 -9.43
CA TRP A 425 30.74 12.90 -10.41
C TRP A 425 31.24 13.08 -11.84
N LEU A 426 31.64 14.29 -12.24
CA LEU A 426 32.19 14.57 -13.58
C LEU A 426 33.44 13.72 -13.86
N GLU A 427 34.30 13.52 -12.88
CA GLU A 427 35.48 12.66 -13.05
C GLU A 427 35.07 11.18 -13.15
N GLN A 428 34.10 10.72 -12.36
CA GLN A 428 33.61 9.34 -12.46
C GLN A 428 32.94 9.04 -13.80
N THR A 429 32.08 9.94 -14.30
CA THR A 429 31.42 9.76 -15.60
C THR A 429 32.41 9.82 -16.76
N ARG A 430 33.51 10.57 -16.62
CA ARG A 430 34.63 10.57 -17.58
C ARG A 430 35.40 9.24 -17.58
N LEU A 431 35.67 8.69 -16.39
CA LEU A 431 36.44 7.45 -16.22
C LEU A 431 35.64 6.19 -16.60
N ARG A 432 34.34 6.17 -16.31
CA ARG A 432 33.44 5.01 -16.44
C ARG A 432 32.27 5.32 -17.36
N LYS A 433 32.59 5.86 -18.54
CA LYS A 433 31.63 6.38 -19.53
C LYS A 433 30.78 5.29 -20.21
N ASP A 434 31.14 4.04 -20.04
CA ASP A 434 30.49 2.87 -20.63
C ASP A 434 29.68 2.08 -19.61
N GLU A 435 29.43 2.64 -18.42
CA GLU A 435 28.67 2.02 -17.34
C GLU A 435 27.32 2.73 -17.09
N PRO A 436 26.20 2.23 -17.66
CA PRO A 436 24.90 2.91 -17.64
C PRO A 436 24.37 3.20 -16.23
N GLU A 437 24.53 2.29 -15.28
CA GLU A 437 24.03 2.52 -13.91
C GLU A 437 24.79 3.66 -13.22
N LEU A 438 26.11 3.79 -13.43
CA LEU A 438 26.88 4.90 -12.87
C LEU A 438 26.47 6.23 -13.51
N LEU A 439 26.28 6.26 -14.82
CA LEU A 439 25.80 7.44 -15.53
C LEU A 439 24.39 7.84 -15.07
N PHE A 440 23.51 6.86 -14.83
CA PHE A 440 22.17 7.09 -14.29
C PHE A 440 22.21 7.70 -12.87
N GLN A 441 23.08 7.20 -12.00
CA GLN A 441 23.21 7.73 -10.65
C GLN A 441 23.78 9.16 -10.64
N ALA A 442 24.72 9.44 -11.56
CA ALA A 442 25.18 10.80 -11.82
C ALA A 442 24.07 11.69 -12.39
N SER A 443 23.23 11.19 -13.31
CA SER A 443 22.14 11.99 -13.87
C SER A 443 21.12 12.40 -12.81
N ARG A 444 20.86 11.54 -11.80
CA ARG A 444 20.01 11.88 -10.66
C ARG A 444 20.58 13.03 -9.83
N PHE A 445 21.89 13.04 -9.60
CA PHE A 445 22.56 14.14 -8.90
C PHE A 445 22.45 15.46 -9.67
N PHE A 446 22.62 15.44 -10.98
CA PHE A 446 22.57 16.65 -11.82
C PHE A 446 21.16 17.15 -12.12
N ARG A 447 20.11 16.39 -11.78
CA ARG A 447 18.74 16.65 -12.23
C ARG A 447 18.23 18.06 -11.91
N GLU A 448 18.50 18.56 -10.71
CA GLU A 448 18.06 19.89 -10.26
C GLU A 448 19.03 21.02 -10.64
N GLY A 449 20.34 20.78 -10.51
CA GLY A 449 21.36 21.83 -10.67
C GLY A 449 21.87 22.02 -12.10
N GLU A 450 21.91 20.94 -12.91
CA GLU A 450 22.46 20.91 -14.27
C GLU A 450 21.62 19.96 -15.16
N PRO A 451 20.32 20.27 -15.40
CA PRO A 451 19.39 19.34 -16.04
C PRO A 451 19.80 18.93 -17.46
N GLU A 452 20.48 19.80 -18.21
CA GLU A 452 21.03 19.48 -19.53
C GLU A 452 22.10 18.39 -19.46
N LEU A 453 22.93 18.40 -18.42
CA LEU A 453 23.94 17.36 -18.20
C LEU A 453 23.27 16.05 -17.76
N ALA A 454 22.27 16.13 -16.88
CA ALA A 454 21.47 14.95 -16.52
C ALA A 454 20.83 14.29 -17.75
N LEU A 455 20.32 15.11 -18.68
CA LEU A 455 19.76 14.63 -19.93
C LEU A 455 20.82 13.93 -20.79
N GLN A 456 21.99 14.52 -20.98
CA GLN A 456 23.09 13.94 -21.76
C GLN A 456 23.53 12.57 -21.20
N LEU A 457 23.63 12.45 -19.88
CA LEU A 457 23.99 11.21 -19.21
C LEU A 457 22.92 10.13 -19.41
N LEU A 458 21.64 10.46 -19.29
CA LEU A 458 20.54 9.52 -19.54
C LEU A 458 20.44 9.11 -21.02
N GLU A 459 20.65 10.04 -21.95
CA GLU A 459 20.73 9.76 -23.38
C GLU A 459 21.87 8.79 -23.68
N GLN A 460 23.02 8.94 -23.00
CA GLN A 460 24.14 8.01 -23.09
C GLN A 460 23.79 6.62 -22.50
N CYS A 461 23.07 6.54 -21.37
CA CYS A 461 22.55 5.26 -20.87
C CYS A 461 21.68 4.56 -21.92
N GLN A 462 20.75 5.30 -22.53
CA GLN A 462 19.87 4.75 -23.57
C GLN A 462 20.64 4.31 -24.83
N GLN A 463 21.73 5.00 -25.19
CA GLN A 463 22.58 4.60 -26.32
C GLN A 463 23.37 3.31 -26.02
N LEU A 464 23.85 3.15 -24.80
CA LEU A 464 24.59 1.96 -24.35
C LEU A 464 23.66 0.73 -24.25
N GLU A 465 22.42 0.93 -23.79
CA GLU A 465 21.44 -0.14 -23.61
C GLU A 465 20.09 0.20 -24.30
N PRO A 466 20.02 0.16 -25.64
CA PRO A 466 18.85 0.62 -26.39
C PRO A 466 17.59 -0.22 -26.19
N ALA A 467 17.73 -1.45 -25.70
CA ALA A 467 16.61 -2.35 -25.40
C ALA A 467 16.09 -2.21 -23.96
N ASN A 468 16.80 -1.49 -23.08
CA ASN A 468 16.39 -1.31 -21.69
C ASN A 468 15.33 -0.21 -21.59
N TYR A 469 14.09 -0.60 -21.27
CA TYR A 469 12.97 0.33 -21.19
C TYR A 469 13.12 1.38 -20.08
N ARG A 470 13.91 1.09 -19.03
CA ARG A 470 14.13 1.99 -17.89
C ARG A 470 14.67 3.34 -18.35
N TRP A 471 15.66 3.35 -19.24
CA TRP A 471 16.27 4.59 -19.71
C TRP A 471 15.29 5.46 -20.49
N ALA A 472 14.39 4.85 -21.27
CA ALA A 472 13.31 5.58 -21.93
C ALA A 472 12.30 6.14 -20.90
N GLY A 473 11.94 5.37 -19.87
CA GLY A 473 11.09 5.87 -18.78
C GLY A 473 11.68 7.09 -18.07
N GLU A 474 12.94 6.99 -17.63
CA GLU A 474 13.65 8.05 -16.90
C GLU A 474 13.86 9.31 -17.74
N LEU A 475 14.13 9.17 -19.05
CA LEU A 475 14.16 10.30 -19.98
C LEU A 475 12.79 10.96 -20.12
N GLY A 476 11.72 10.16 -20.16
CA GLY A 476 10.34 10.64 -20.14
C GLY A 476 10.08 11.50 -18.90
N ASP A 477 10.44 10.99 -17.72
CA ASP A 477 10.25 11.69 -16.45
C ASP A 477 11.06 13.00 -16.39
N LEU A 478 12.29 13.01 -16.92
CA LEU A 478 13.13 14.22 -16.94
C LEU A 478 12.57 15.27 -17.91
N TYR A 479 12.20 14.88 -19.14
CA TYR A 479 11.59 15.82 -20.08
C TYR A 479 10.26 16.38 -19.56
N ALA A 480 9.43 15.56 -18.91
CA ALA A 480 8.17 16.00 -18.32
C ALA A 480 8.40 17.02 -17.21
N SER A 481 9.32 16.73 -16.29
CA SER A 481 9.72 17.66 -15.21
C SER A 481 10.25 18.98 -15.76
N LEU A 482 11.14 18.95 -16.77
CA LEU A 482 11.64 20.17 -17.40
C LEU A 482 10.51 21.01 -18.01
N ALA A 483 9.51 20.36 -18.63
CA ALA A 483 8.37 21.03 -19.24
C ALA A 483 7.50 21.82 -18.24
N GLU A 484 7.51 21.46 -16.94
CA GLU A 484 6.73 22.15 -15.91
C GLU A 484 7.15 23.61 -15.71
N SER A 485 8.46 23.88 -15.85
CA SER A 485 9.06 25.22 -15.68
C SER A 485 9.04 26.09 -16.93
N LYS A 486 8.66 25.53 -18.09
CA LYS A 486 8.73 26.21 -19.40
C LYS A 486 7.36 26.67 -19.87
N GLU A 487 7.33 27.51 -20.89
CA GLU A 487 6.10 27.99 -21.53
C GLU A 487 6.16 27.88 -23.06
N GLY A 488 4.99 28.01 -23.70
CA GLY A 488 4.87 28.09 -25.15
C GLY A 488 5.48 26.88 -25.90
N ALA A 489 6.26 27.18 -26.94
CA ALA A 489 6.84 26.18 -27.83
C ALA A 489 7.87 25.27 -27.14
N GLU A 490 8.61 25.80 -26.15
CA GLU A 490 9.62 25.02 -25.41
C GLU A 490 8.95 23.96 -24.54
N LYS A 491 7.91 24.34 -23.79
CA LYS A 491 7.07 23.40 -23.03
C LYS A 491 6.50 22.32 -23.96
N SER A 492 5.87 22.73 -25.06
CA SER A 492 5.27 21.79 -26.01
C SER A 492 6.30 20.82 -26.61
N GLY A 493 7.51 21.30 -26.93
CA GLY A 493 8.60 20.46 -27.41
C GLY A 493 9.07 19.43 -26.38
N LEU A 494 9.23 19.84 -25.12
CA LEU A 494 9.62 18.95 -24.02
C LEU A 494 8.53 17.91 -23.70
N THR A 495 7.26 18.33 -23.62
CA THR A 495 6.14 17.39 -23.42
C THR A 495 6.03 16.37 -24.55
N THR A 496 6.30 16.78 -25.80
CA THR A 496 6.33 15.85 -26.95
C THR A 496 7.44 14.82 -26.81
N ARG A 497 8.67 15.26 -26.47
CA ARG A 497 9.80 14.35 -26.23
C ARG A 497 9.56 13.42 -25.05
N ALA A 498 8.94 13.91 -23.97
CA ALA A 498 8.54 13.08 -22.84
C ALA A 498 7.61 11.96 -23.28
N LEU A 499 6.56 12.29 -24.05
CA LEU A 499 5.62 11.31 -24.57
C LEU A 499 6.29 10.28 -25.47
N GLU A 500 7.15 10.71 -26.40
CA GLU A 500 7.90 9.80 -27.29
C GLU A 500 8.74 8.79 -26.49
N GLN A 501 9.37 9.24 -25.40
CA GLN A 501 10.17 8.39 -24.52
C GLN A 501 9.31 7.41 -23.72
N TYR A 502 8.15 7.84 -23.18
CA TYR A 502 7.21 6.92 -22.55
C TYR A 502 6.66 5.87 -23.54
N GLU A 503 6.32 6.27 -24.77
CA GLU A 503 5.85 5.35 -25.81
C GLU A 503 6.92 4.30 -26.18
N LYS A 504 8.18 4.74 -26.26
CA LYS A 504 9.33 3.86 -26.43
C LYS A 504 9.48 2.90 -25.24
N ALA A 505 9.40 3.40 -24.01
CA ALA A 505 9.48 2.59 -22.80
C ALA A 505 8.36 1.53 -22.74
N ILE A 506 7.11 1.91 -23.00
CA ILE A 506 5.96 1.00 -23.05
C ILE A 506 6.17 -0.09 -24.10
N THR A 507 6.71 0.26 -25.26
CA THR A 507 6.97 -0.70 -26.35
C THR A 507 8.05 -1.71 -25.96
N LEU A 508 9.16 -1.25 -25.38
CA LEU A 508 10.24 -2.12 -24.91
C LEU A 508 9.80 -2.99 -23.72
N ASN A 509 9.03 -2.43 -22.80
CA ASN A 509 8.50 -3.12 -21.63
C ASN A 509 7.60 -4.32 -21.99
N LYS A 510 6.87 -4.27 -23.13
CA LYS A 510 6.07 -5.42 -23.64
C LYS A 510 6.92 -6.66 -23.96
N GLN A 511 8.21 -6.48 -24.22
CA GLN A 511 9.15 -7.57 -24.55
C GLN A 511 9.75 -8.20 -23.28
N GLU A 512 9.67 -7.52 -22.14
CA GLU A 512 10.20 -7.97 -20.86
C GLU A 512 9.30 -9.05 -20.20
N ARG A 513 9.92 -9.95 -19.43
CA ARG A 513 9.25 -11.09 -18.77
C ARG A 513 9.48 -11.12 -17.25
N SER A 514 10.16 -10.12 -16.69
CA SER A 514 10.35 -9.98 -15.24
C SER A 514 9.04 -9.68 -14.48
N HIS A 515 9.01 -10.02 -13.18
CA HIS A 515 7.90 -9.65 -12.29
C HIS A 515 7.83 -8.14 -12.02
N GLN A 516 8.94 -7.41 -12.14
CA GLN A 516 8.98 -5.96 -11.99
C GLN A 516 8.25 -5.23 -13.13
N ARG A 517 8.18 -5.88 -14.30
CA ARG A 517 7.60 -5.35 -15.54
C ARG A 517 6.21 -4.75 -15.35
N ASP A 518 5.33 -5.44 -14.62
CA ASP A 518 3.94 -5.02 -14.45
C ASP A 518 3.79 -3.76 -13.58
N ARG A 519 4.62 -3.63 -12.53
CA ARG A 519 4.66 -2.41 -11.70
C ARG A 519 5.12 -1.21 -12.50
N ASP A 520 6.22 -1.37 -13.23
CA ASP A 520 6.79 -0.29 -14.05
C ASP A 520 5.83 0.10 -15.18
N ARG A 521 5.14 -0.89 -15.77
CA ARG A 521 4.15 -0.67 -16.82
C ARG A 521 2.97 0.17 -16.36
N ALA A 522 2.45 -0.07 -15.16
CA ALA A 522 1.39 0.76 -14.59
C ALA A 522 1.83 2.23 -14.46
N SER A 523 3.06 2.46 -13.96
CA SER A 523 3.65 3.81 -13.84
C SER A 523 3.84 4.47 -15.22
N LEU A 524 4.39 3.73 -16.19
CA LEU A 524 4.59 4.21 -17.55
C LEU A 524 3.27 4.58 -18.25
N LEU A 525 2.22 3.77 -18.10
CA LEU A 525 0.90 4.07 -18.65
C LEU A 525 0.28 5.32 -17.99
N ARG A 526 0.48 5.50 -16.68
CA ARG A 526 0.07 6.71 -15.97
C ARG A 526 0.75 7.95 -16.55
N HIS A 527 2.09 7.98 -16.57
CA HIS A 527 2.84 9.14 -17.06
C HIS A 527 2.58 9.42 -18.54
N ALA A 528 2.44 8.37 -19.36
CA ALA A 528 2.07 8.52 -20.77
C ALA A 528 0.66 9.12 -20.94
N ALA A 529 -0.31 8.70 -20.13
CA ALA A 529 -1.67 9.24 -20.18
C ALA A 529 -1.70 10.73 -19.78
N GLU A 530 -1.02 11.10 -18.70
CA GLU A 530 -0.85 12.48 -18.24
C GLU A 530 -0.15 13.35 -19.29
N THR A 531 0.99 12.90 -19.78
CA THR A 531 1.81 13.63 -20.75
C THR A 531 1.09 13.77 -22.10
N ALA A 532 0.36 12.74 -22.55
CA ALA A 532 -0.47 12.82 -23.75
C ALA A 532 -1.62 13.81 -23.59
N PHE A 533 -2.22 13.89 -22.40
CA PHE A 533 -3.26 14.88 -22.11
C PHE A 533 -2.69 16.30 -22.19
N ASP A 534 -1.54 16.54 -21.56
CA ASP A 534 -0.87 17.84 -21.56
C ASP A 534 -0.34 18.23 -22.95
N ALA A 535 0.04 17.26 -23.78
CA ALA A 535 0.36 17.44 -25.19
C ALA A 535 -0.87 17.66 -26.09
N ALA A 536 -2.08 17.74 -25.52
CA ALA A 536 -3.36 17.82 -26.24
C ALA A 536 -3.64 16.64 -27.20
N GLN A 537 -2.98 15.49 -27.00
CA GLN A 537 -3.21 14.26 -27.75
C GLN A 537 -4.27 13.41 -27.03
N LEU A 538 -5.51 13.91 -26.98
CA LEU A 538 -6.59 13.36 -26.14
C LEU A 538 -6.91 11.89 -26.43
N GLU A 539 -6.87 11.45 -27.70
CA GLU A 539 -7.11 10.05 -28.06
C GLU A 539 -6.04 9.11 -27.48
N LYS A 540 -4.77 9.53 -27.51
CA LYS A 540 -3.68 8.76 -26.89
C LYS A 540 -3.81 8.74 -25.38
N ALA A 541 -4.11 9.89 -24.76
CA ALA A 541 -4.36 9.99 -23.33
C ALA A 541 -5.48 9.04 -22.88
N LYS A 542 -6.58 9.02 -23.65
CA LYS A 542 -7.72 8.11 -23.44
C LYS A 542 -7.31 6.65 -23.58
N SER A 543 -6.51 6.32 -24.59
CA SER A 543 -6.01 4.95 -24.80
C SER A 543 -5.17 4.48 -23.61
N TYR A 544 -4.15 5.25 -23.21
CA TYR A 544 -3.26 4.88 -22.10
C TYR A 544 -4.00 4.82 -20.75
N ALA A 545 -4.89 5.78 -20.47
CA ALA A 545 -5.71 5.74 -19.26
C ALA A 545 -6.68 4.55 -19.25
N THR A 546 -7.24 4.18 -20.41
CA THR A 546 -8.09 2.99 -20.54
C THR A 546 -7.26 1.72 -20.30
N GLU A 547 -6.11 1.59 -20.95
CA GLU A 547 -5.19 0.45 -20.78
C GLU A 547 -4.76 0.30 -19.33
N LEU A 548 -4.41 1.40 -18.65
CA LEU A 548 -4.10 1.43 -17.21
C LEU A 548 -5.26 0.89 -16.37
N LEU A 549 -6.49 1.37 -16.60
CA LEU A 549 -7.68 0.93 -15.85
C LEU A 549 -8.05 -0.52 -16.15
N LEU A 550 -7.92 -0.96 -17.40
CA LEU A 550 -8.24 -2.32 -17.81
C LEU A 550 -7.22 -3.32 -17.25
N GLU A 551 -5.93 -3.03 -17.31
CA GLU A 551 -4.89 -3.96 -16.87
C GLU A 551 -4.71 -3.95 -15.34
N TYR A 552 -4.84 -2.79 -14.69
CA TYR A 552 -4.47 -2.63 -13.29
C TYR A 552 -5.58 -2.08 -12.39
N GLY A 553 -6.68 -1.56 -12.95
CA GLY A 553 -7.76 -0.90 -12.19
C GLY A 553 -8.88 -1.80 -11.67
N HIS A 554 -8.68 -3.12 -11.63
CA HIS A 554 -9.73 -4.09 -11.22
C HIS A 554 -9.34 -5.00 -10.05
N ASP A 555 -8.06 -5.35 -9.87
CA ASP A 555 -7.64 -6.23 -8.77
C ASP A 555 -7.39 -5.46 -7.47
N LEU A 556 -8.36 -5.45 -6.54
CA LEU A 556 -8.27 -4.75 -5.25
C LEU A 556 -7.05 -5.12 -4.39
N THR A 557 -6.35 -6.21 -4.71
CA THR A 557 -5.23 -6.76 -3.94
C THR A 557 -3.87 -6.45 -4.58
N ALA A 558 -3.86 -5.97 -5.84
CA ALA A 558 -2.64 -5.61 -6.53
C ALA A 558 -2.07 -4.28 -6.01
N TYR A 559 -0.73 -4.20 -5.89
CA TYR A 559 -0.03 -2.98 -5.48
C TYR A 559 -0.38 -1.76 -6.35
N SER A 560 -0.48 -1.96 -7.66
CA SER A 560 -0.76 -0.91 -8.64
C SER A 560 -2.24 -0.52 -8.71
N TYR A 561 -3.15 -1.24 -8.05
CA TYR A 561 -4.58 -1.01 -8.21
C TYR A 561 -5.02 0.37 -7.78
N SER A 562 -4.61 0.77 -6.57
CA SER A 562 -5.07 2.05 -6.03
C SER A 562 -4.58 3.22 -6.88
N ASP A 563 -3.35 3.16 -7.37
CA ASP A 563 -2.79 4.13 -8.32
C ASP A 563 -3.54 4.11 -9.66
N ALA A 564 -3.66 2.94 -10.29
CA ALA A 564 -4.26 2.80 -11.60
C ALA A 564 -5.74 3.24 -11.61
N ALA A 565 -6.51 2.80 -10.62
CA ALA A 565 -7.91 3.17 -10.47
C ALA A 565 -8.07 4.67 -10.19
N HIS A 566 -7.19 5.28 -9.39
CA HIS A 566 -7.24 6.70 -9.11
C HIS A 566 -6.86 7.55 -10.33
N TYR A 567 -5.60 7.46 -10.79
CA TYR A 567 -5.07 8.31 -11.86
C TYR A 567 -5.74 8.04 -13.20
N GLY A 568 -6.04 6.78 -13.51
CA GLY A 568 -6.76 6.41 -14.73
C GLY A 568 -8.14 7.09 -14.81
N ASN A 569 -8.90 7.11 -13.70
CA ASN A 569 -10.18 7.80 -13.66
C ASN A 569 -10.02 9.32 -13.68
N ILE A 570 -8.99 9.89 -13.02
CA ILE A 570 -8.73 11.33 -13.09
C ILE A 570 -8.51 11.77 -14.55
N ILE A 571 -7.66 11.07 -15.31
CA ILE A 571 -7.41 11.41 -16.73
C ILE A 571 -8.68 11.25 -17.57
N GLN A 572 -9.43 10.16 -17.41
CA GLN A 572 -10.71 9.98 -18.11
C GLN A 572 -11.71 11.11 -17.79
N GLY A 573 -11.76 11.54 -16.53
CA GLY A 573 -12.58 12.66 -16.10
C GLY A 573 -12.16 13.99 -16.72
N ARG A 574 -10.85 14.26 -16.81
CA ARG A 574 -10.31 15.46 -17.49
C ARG A 574 -10.60 15.44 -18.99
N ILE A 575 -10.50 14.28 -19.63
CA ILE A 575 -10.85 14.09 -21.05
C ILE A 575 -12.34 14.36 -21.27
N ALA A 576 -13.22 13.72 -20.50
CA ALA A 576 -14.67 13.95 -20.57
C ALA A 576 -15.00 15.44 -20.39
N LEU A 577 -14.29 16.11 -19.47
CA LEU A 577 -14.45 17.52 -19.19
C LEU A 577 -14.01 18.43 -20.35
N ARG A 578 -12.95 18.05 -21.09
CA ARG A 578 -12.51 18.71 -22.33
C ARG A 578 -13.49 18.49 -23.48
N GLU A 579 -14.10 17.30 -23.56
CA GLU A 579 -15.15 16.95 -24.52
C GLU A 579 -16.52 17.60 -24.20
N GLY A 580 -16.65 18.28 -23.05
CA GLY A 580 -17.88 18.96 -22.62
C GLY A 580 -18.85 18.07 -21.83
N ASP A 581 -18.49 16.83 -21.54
CA ASP A 581 -19.28 15.88 -20.76
C ASP A 581 -19.03 16.06 -19.25
N LEU A 582 -19.66 17.11 -18.70
CA LEU A 582 -19.54 17.47 -17.28
C LEU A 582 -20.06 16.40 -16.33
N ALA A 583 -21.05 15.61 -16.75
CA ALA A 583 -21.61 14.53 -15.95
C ALA A 583 -20.59 13.40 -15.76
N LYS A 584 -19.98 12.93 -16.85
CA LYS A 584 -18.93 11.91 -16.78
C LYS A 584 -17.69 12.38 -16.05
N ALA A 585 -17.30 13.65 -16.23
CA ALA A 585 -16.16 14.22 -15.49
C ALA A 585 -16.34 14.10 -13.97
N LYS A 586 -17.55 14.41 -13.47
CA LYS A 586 -17.89 14.26 -12.05
C LYS A 586 -17.92 12.79 -11.61
N GLU A 587 -18.49 11.91 -12.44
CA GLU A 587 -18.53 10.48 -12.15
C GLU A 587 -17.12 9.91 -11.97
N HIS A 588 -16.22 10.18 -12.92
CA HIS A 588 -14.83 9.75 -12.85
C HIS A 588 -14.10 10.32 -11.63
N LEU A 589 -14.33 11.58 -11.25
CA LEU A 589 -13.77 12.14 -10.02
C LEU A 589 -14.19 11.33 -8.79
N LEU A 590 -15.48 10.99 -8.69
CA LEU A 590 -15.98 10.23 -7.54
C LEU A 590 -15.53 8.77 -7.54
N ILE A 591 -15.35 8.16 -8.72
CA ILE A 591 -14.72 6.84 -8.82
C ILE A 591 -13.29 6.89 -8.28
N ALA A 592 -12.49 7.87 -8.73
CA ALA A 592 -11.11 8.06 -8.26
C ALA A 592 -11.03 8.24 -6.74
N GLY A 593 -11.97 8.99 -6.16
CA GLY A 593 -12.07 9.20 -4.72
C GLY A 593 -12.49 7.97 -3.92
N ARG A 594 -13.15 6.97 -4.52
CA ARG A 594 -13.68 5.77 -3.83
C ARG A 594 -12.71 4.59 -3.79
N THR A 595 -11.51 4.73 -4.37
CA THR A 595 -10.53 3.65 -4.54
C THR A 595 -10.04 3.09 -3.19
N PRO A 596 -10.22 1.78 -2.90
CA PRO A 596 -9.81 1.13 -1.65
C PRO A 596 -8.33 1.25 -1.23
N LYS A 597 -8.06 1.17 0.09
CA LYS A 597 -6.71 1.04 0.67
C LYS A 597 -6.16 -0.38 0.44
N LEU A 598 -4.91 -0.51 0.02
CA LEU A 598 -4.17 -1.76 0.17
C LEU A 598 -3.57 -1.81 1.58
N ALA A 599 -3.97 -2.79 2.40
CA ALA A 599 -3.40 -3.05 3.73
C ALA A 599 -3.25 -1.80 4.64
N GLY A 600 -4.21 -0.86 4.59
CA GLY A 600 -4.22 0.33 5.44
C GLY A 600 -3.26 1.46 5.03
N ARG A 601 -2.45 1.30 3.98
CA ARG A 601 -1.49 2.31 3.50
C ARG A 601 -1.92 2.94 2.17
N THR A 602 -1.58 4.21 2.01
CA THR A 602 -1.69 4.94 0.75
C THR A 602 -0.28 5.36 0.34
N PHE A 603 0.23 4.85 -0.78
CA PHE A 603 1.61 5.09 -1.24
C PHE A 603 1.74 6.30 -2.17
N PHE A 604 0.64 6.96 -2.49
CA PHE A 604 0.58 8.10 -3.40
C PHE A 604 -0.23 9.24 -2.81
N LEU A 605 -0.24 10.38 -3.49
CA LEU A 605 -1.02 11.57 -3.15
C LEU A 605 -2.15 11.73 -4.18
N PRO A 606 -3.34 12.24 -3.80
CA PRO A 606 -4.43 12.36 -4.75
C PRO A 606 -4.11 13.38 -5.84
N ASP A 607 -4.49 13.12 -7.09
CA ASP A 607 -4.40 14.15 -8.12
C ASP A 607 -5.51 15.20 -7.90
N THR A 608 -5.12 16.49 -7.91
CA THR A 608 -6.04 17.61 -7.72
C THR A 608 -6.31 18.42 -9.00
N ASN A 609 -5.83 17.98 -10.16
CA ASN A 609 -6.07 18.64 -11.46
C ASN A 609 -7.54 18.61 -11.84
N LEU A 610 -8.18 17.44 -11.83
CA LEU A 610 -9.62 17.35 -12.15
C LEU A 610 -10.48 18.11 -11.12
N VAL A 611 -10.05 18.10 -9.85
CA VAL A 611 -10.69 18.89 -8.78
C VAL A 611 -10.68 20.37 -9.10
N ARG A 612 -9.50 20.92 -9.46
CA ARG A 612 -9.34 22.32 -9.88
C ARG A 612 -10.23 22.66 -11.08
N GLU A 613 -10.22 21.81 -12.11
CA GLU A 613 -10.95 22.03 -13.35
C GLU A 613 -12.48 21.98 -13.17
N LEU A 614 -12.99 21.09 -12.31
CA LEU A 614 -14.41 21.02 -11.95
C LEU A 614 -14.83 22.17 -11.03
N PHE A 615 -13.98 22.54 -10.06
CA PHE A 615 -14.23 23.70 -9.20
C PHE A 615 -14.34 25.00 -10.01
N ALA A 616 -13.46 25.20 -11.00
CA ALA A 616 -13.50 26.34 -11.91
C ALA A 616 -14.81 26.42 -12.72
N ARG A 617 -15.44 25.27 -13.01
CA ARG A 617 -16.77 25.18 -13.64
C ARG A 617 -17.94 25.28 -12.65
N LYS A 618 -17.69 25.65 -11.39
CA LYS A 618 -18.68 25.81 -10.30
C LYS A 618 -19.30 24.48 -9.81
N GLU A 619 -18.72 23.34 -10.15
CA GLU A 619 -19.17 22.01 -9.69
C GLU A 619 -18.70 21.70 -8.27
N ARG A 620 -19.14 22.51 -7.30
CA ARG A 620 -18.64 22.46 -5.91
C ARG A 620 -19.06 21.20 -5.16
N ASP A 621 -20.23 20.65 -5.45
CA ASP A 621 -20.75 19.49 -4.72
C ASP A 621 -19.92 18.23 -4.96
N ALA A 622 -19.54 17.98 -6.22
CA ALA A 622 -18.68 16.84 -6.56
C ALA A 622 -17.27 16.98 -5.98
N VAL A 623 -16.74 18.22 -5.95
CA VAL A 623 -15.45 18.51 -5.31
C VAL A 623 -15.51 18.25 -3.80
N LEU A 624 -16.57 18.71 -3.12
CA LEU A 624 -16.75 18.46 -1.70
C LEU A 624 -16.87 16.95 -1.39
N GLU A 625 -17.67 16.20 -2.16
CA GLU A 625 -17.79 14.75 -1.96
C GLU A 625 -16.45 14.03 -2.17
N TYR A 626 -15.67 14.43 -3.19
CA TYR A 626 -14.33 13.90 -3.40
C TYR A 626 -13.39 14.17 -2.21
N LEU A 627 -13.35 15.40 -1.69
CA LEU A 627 -12.52 15.74 -0.54
C LEU A 627 -12.90 14.91 0.70
N GLN A 628 -14.19 14.71 0.94
CA GLN A 628 -14.70 13.87 2.04
C GLN A 628 -14.25 12.41 1.91
N LEU A 629 -14.21 11.89 0.68
CA LEU A 629 -13.67 10.57 0.42
C LEU A 629 -12.16 10.56 0.73
N CYS A 630 -11.40 11.54 0.23
CA CYS A 630 -9.96 11.67 0.48
C CYS A 630 -9.60 11.81 1.98
N GLU A 631 -10.43 12.44 2.82
CA GLU A 631 -10.21 12.53 4.28
C GLU A 631 -10.08 11.16 4.96
N GLY A 632 -10.78 10.14 4.45
CA GLY A 632 -10.69 8.76 4.93
C GLY A 632 -9.44 8.02 4.43
N PHE A 633 -8.89 8.44 3.28
CA PHE A 633 -7.76 7.77 2.62
C PHE A 633 -6.39 8.36 2.98
N TYR A 634 -6.27 9.69 3.15
CA TYR A 634 -5.00 10.36 3.45
C TYR A 634 -5.03 11.03 4.81
N GLU A 635 -4.94 10.22 5.87
CA GLU A 635 -5.11 10.68 7.26
C GLU A 635 -4.09 11.75 7.66
N HIS A 636 -2.86 11.65 7.16
CA HIS A 636 -1.80 12.65 7.36
C HIS A 636 -2.12 14.02 6.72
N LYS A 637 -3.03 14.06 5.74
CA LYS A 637 -3.53 15.29 5.09
C LYS A 637 -4.98 15.63 5.46
N ARG A 638 -5.62 14.90 6.39
CA ARG A 638 -7.03 15.12 6.78
C ARG A 638 -7.32 16.58 7.14
N LYS A 639 -6.45 17.21 7.92
CA LYS A 639 -6.61 18.63 8.32
C LYS A 639 -6.59 19.58 7.11
N LEU A 640 -5.78 19.27 6.09
CA LEU A 640 -5.71 20.07 4.86
C LEU A 640 -7.01 19.97 4.07
N PHE A 641 -7.56 18.78 3.89
CA PHE A 641 -8.84 18.59 3.20
C PHE A 641 -10.00 19.25 3.94
N GLN A 642 -10.08 19.09 5.26
CA GLN A 642 -11.09 19.76 6.09
C GLN A 642 -11.03 21.28 5.95
N ARG A 643 -9.83 21.84 5.87
CA ARG A 643 -9.63 23.28 5.63
C ARG A 643 -10.16 23.68 4.25
N TRP A 644 -9.83 22.92 3.20
CA TRP A 644 -10.34 23.20 1.85
C TRP A 644 -11.86 23.07 1.78
N GLU A 645 -12.48 22.07 2.41
CA GLU A 645 -13.94 21.95 2.48
C GLU A 645 -14.59 23.18 3.13
N GLN A 646 -14.04 23.66 4.24
CA GLN A 646 -14.52 24.86 4.91
C GLN A 646 -14.40 26.10 4.04
N MET A 647 -13.29 26.25 3.32
CA MET A 647 -13.08 27.36 2.38
C MET A 647 -14.14 27.32 1.27
N ILE A 648 -14.38 26.16 0.66
CA ILE A 648 -15.39 25.99 -0.39
C ILE A 648 -16.79 26.36 0.11
N ARG A 649 -17.16 25.89 1.31
CA ARG A 649 -18.47 26.20 1.94
C ARG A 649 -18.64 27.68 2.25
N LYS A 650 -17.55 28.41 2.49
CA LYS A 650 -17.51 29.87 2.70
C LYS A 650 -17.45 30.66 1.38
N GLY A 651 -17.50 30.00 0.23
CA GLY A 651 -17.37 30.64 -1.08
C GLY A 651 -15.94 31.08 -1.43
N GLN A 652 -14.93 30.58 -0.71
CA GLN A 652 -13.52 30.83 -0.97
C GLN A 652 -12.94 29.78 -1.92
N THR A 653 -11.86 30.12 -2.61
CA THR A 653 -11.12 29.21 -3.51
C THR A 653 -9.94 28.61 -2.76
N PRO A 654 -9.91 27.28 -2.52
CA PRO A 654 -8.72 26.60 -2.04
C PRO A 654 -7.59 26.62 -3.07
N SER A 655 -6.34 26.47 -2.63
CA SER A 655 -5.19 26.32 -3.52
C SER A 655 -5.18 24.97 -4.25
N PHE A 656 -5.75 23.94 -3.61
CA PHE A 656 -5.63 22.54 -4.02
C PHE A 656 -4.16 22.07 -4.13
N ASN A 657 -3.25 22.71 -3.38
CA ASN A 657 -1.84 22.34 -3.30
C ASN A 657 -1.60 21.40 -2.11
N LEU A 658 -1.27 20.14 -2.38
CA LEU A 658 -1.07 19.14 -1.34
C LEU A 658 0.18 19.35 -0.49
N TYR A 659 1.08 20.24 -0.88
CA TYR A 659 2.32 20.54 -0.15
C TYR A 659 2.18 21.71 0.84
N GLU A 660 0.97 22.24 0.99
CA GLU A 660 0.59 23.06 2.16
C GLU A 660 0.52 22.23 3.45
#